data_AF-A0A8S3YT81-F1
#
_entry.id   AF-A0A8S3YT81-F1
#
_cell.length_a   1.000
_cell.length_b   1.000
_cell.length_c   1.000
_cell.angle_alpha   90.00
_cell.angle_beta   90.00
_cell.angle_gamma   90.00
#
_symmetry.space_group_name_H-M   'P 1'
#
loop_
_entity.id
_entity.type
_entity.pdbx_description
1 polymer ?
#
loop_
_entity_poly.entity_id
_entity_poly.type
_entity_poly.pdbx_seq_one_letter_code
_entity_poly.pdbx_strand_id
1 'polypeptide(L)'
;MRPEISTLLVLPELYPDLKDHDDVKRYPDVLRVNGNVCFIQHGEHDSQEQDTSTFTNKFEAEFVIGLCEYILLQGQFKAEQITILSPYAGQIHFIKNQMQTLARSHKTADKLKGVKISSVDNYQGNENDIILLSLVRSNEDNEIGFLKANNRICVALSRAKIGLYVVGNFAGLSQSSALMQDITNNAKRLGYLKEHITLSCLRHKDKQTVIRQPKDFSKVSEGGCAQPCKMRLKCGHSCKRVCHADDINHKNSQCNEKCRHFCEKCKQYCSEDHRCDEHEVCRNLVEKIIPVCHHVQKVACGVEPNAVECQEKCQEVLPCGHQCTDRCGSKHAHTQNVCKVKIKYTPDQCGHGSFYVVCGQSRSQDRGKCPKPCKVELACGHLCAGTCGQCSNQRLHETCQMKCQKILICGHECQDTCSSCPPCTRPCETACTHSRCPKKCGELCSPCVENCSWACRHKSCEELCCLPCKRPPCNVQCSKRRPCKHLCSGLCGEECPRLCSVCDKETLVSESLYGFDGDPTTLFIEVDCGHVIEVDFMDEWMKTSTASSDESGNMVIGLKCCPVCKSPVRKCARYNKQIKEMLRYIESVKKKYIGEKHTEMKRRLKHVISEIRGQDRLIIDNFIEEGGEVLSEVILEAQLNQVNLFRLVTAMRKATEECIRRFDGSSGILKNILQDLKCFCTWILKKRSVFSEQNRLDAELERDRLTVLLDLCKINETVKQRGLHEKLEVRHVTMLGQTVIQLSAHKRADPAAVKEAKTLCDKLKEIIPDTHIALTAAEKLEIVRAVNVSRGAWYKCRNGHIYAIGECGQAMEESVCPECKAKIGGANHQLLTDNAWAPDMDEAERPIWDNINADRELALRLQEELDRIDLMD
;
A
#
# COMPACT_ATOMS: atom_id res chain seq x y z
N MET A 1 8.77 31.17 -40.42
CA MET A 1 9.67 31.95 -39.54
C MET A 1 9.16 33.37 -39.41
N ARG A 2 9.54 34.12 -38.37
CA ARG A 2 9.16 35.54 -38.21
C ARG A 2 9.57 36.36 -39.45
N PRO A 3 8.80 37.39 -39.83
CA PRO A 3 9.10 38.25 -40.99
C PRO A 3 10.52 38.84 -40.99
N GLU A 4 11.05 39.16 -39.81
CA GLU A 4 12.41 39.70 -39.68
C GLU A 4 13.49 38.70 -40.11
N ILE A 5 13.24 37.41 -39.93
CA ILE A 5 14.13 36.33 -40.35
C ILE A 5 13.93 36.04 -41.84
N SER A 6 12.70 35.97 -42.34
CA SER A 6 12.44 35.71 -43.76
C SER A 6 12.94 36.84 -44.65
N THR A 7 12.79 38.10 -44.25
CA THR A 7 13.29 39.29 -44.98
C THR A 7 14.80 39.26 -45.18
N LEU A 8 15.55 38.68 -44.24
CA LEU A 8 16.98 38.48 -44.38
C LEU A 8 17.32 37.51 -45.53
N LEU A 9 16.45 36.52 -45.77
CA LEU A 9 16.60 35.47 -46.77
C LEU A 9 16.02 35.83 -48.14
N VAL A 10 15.32 36.96 -48.28
CA VAL A 10 14.85 37.50 -49.57
C VAL A 10 16.04 38.09 -50.32
N LEU A 11 16.85 37.20 -50.89
CA LEU A 11 17.99 37.50 -51.74
C LEU A 11 17.84 36.79 -53.09
N PRO A 12 18.36 37.36 -54.20
CA PRO A 12 18.29 36.73 -55.52
C PRO A 12 18.90 35.32 -55.56
N GLU A 13 19.97 35.09 -54.79
CA GLU A 13 20.68 33.80 -54.71
C GLU A 13 20.03 32.79 -53.74
N LEU A 14 18.99 33.19 -52.99
CA LEU A 14 18.31 32.37 -51.99
C LEU A 14 16.84 32.13 -52.35
N TYR A 15 15.96 32.99 -51.83
CA TYR A 15 14.51 32.86 -51.97
C TYR A 15 13.91 34.22 -52.39
N PRO A 16 13.97 34.60 -53.68
CA PRO A 16 13.52 35.91 -54.14
C PRO A 16 12.01 36.15 -53.94
N ASP A 17 11.19 35.09 -53.98
CA ASP A 17 9.73 35.16 -53.90
C ASP A 17 9.16 34.70 -52.54
N LEU A 18 9.98 34.71 -51.48
CA LEU A 18 9.54 34.25 -50.16
C LEU A 18 8.44 35.17 -49.58
N LYS A 19 7.31 34.58 -49.16
CA LYS A 19 6.17 35.29 -48.58
C LYS A 19 5.86 34.78 -47.17
N ASP A 20 5.46 35.69 -46.30
CA ASP A 20 5.09 35.38 -44.92
C ASP A 20 3.59 35.09 -44.77
N HIS A 21 3.26 33.97 -44.11
CA HIS A 21 1.89 33.69 -43.67
C HIS A 21 1.48 34.59 -42.50
N ASP A 22 0.19 34.88 -42.32
CA ASP A 22 -0.25 35.78 -41.24
C ASP A 22 0.02 35.24 -39.83
N ASP A 23 0.11 33.92 -39.68
CA ASP A 23 0.39 33.29 -38.39
C ASP A 23 1.80 33.62 -37.86
N VAL A 24 2.79 33.75 -38.74
CA VAL A 24 4.17 34.01 -38.31
C VAL A 24 4.38 35.45 -37.85
N LYS A 25 3.46 36.36 -38.19
CA LYS A 25 3.44 37.75 -37.72
C LYS A 25 3.01 37.86 -36.25
N ARG A 26 2.37 36.82 -35.71
CA ARG A 26 1.87 36.77 -34.32
C ARG A 26 2.86 36.15 -33.34
N TYR A 27 4.02 35.69 -33.81
CA TYR A 27 5.03 35.09 -32.93
C TYR A 27 5.60 36.12 -31.95
N PRO A 28 5.72 35.77 -30.66
CA PRO A 28 6.15 36.70 -29.63
C PRO A 28 7.62 37.08 -29.79
N ASP A 29 7.99 38.27 -29.31
CA ASP A 29 9.39 38.67 -29.22
C ASP A 29 10.15 37.84 -28.18
N VAL A 30 11.45 37.66 -28.40
CA VAL A 30 12.35 37.06 -27.42
C VAL A 30 12.50 38.03 -26.25
N LEU A 31 11.92 37.65 -25.11
CA LEU A 31 11.88 38.49 -23.94
C LEU A 31 13.28 38.90 -23.52
N ARG A 32 13.43 40.21 -23.36
CA ARG A 32 14.60 40.84 -22.75
C ARG A 32 15.90 40.72 -23.54
N VAL A 33 15.82 40.31 -24.79
CA VAL A 33 16.89 40.41 -25.78
C VAL A 33 16.50 41.49 -26.79
N ASN A 34 17.34 42.50 -26.98
CA ASN A 34 17.00 43.63 -27.87
C ASN A 34 17.22 43.25 -29.35
N GLY A 35 16.16 42.70 -29.93
CA GLY A 35 16.09 42.23 -31.32
C GLY A 35 15.97 40.72 -31.41
N ASN A 36 15.10 40.25 -32.30
CA ASN A 36 14.87 38.82 -32.54
C ASN A 36 15.85 38.22 -33.55
N VAL A 37 16.52 39.07 -34.34
CA VAL A 37 17.59 38.69 -35.26
C VAL A 37 18.82 39.53 -34.96
N CYS A 38 19.96 38.87 -34.72
CA CYS A 38 21.21 39.56 -34.44
C CYS A 38 22.40 38.79 -35.03
N PHE A 39 23.28 39.52 -35.69
CA PHE A 39 24.54 39.03 -36.23
C PHE A 39 25.66 39.67 -35.40
N ILE A 40 26.33 38.89 -34.56
CA ILE A 40 27.36 39.32 -33.63
C ILE A 40 28.73 39.19 -34.29
N GLN A 41 29.32 40.32 -34.66
CA GLN A 41 30.67 40.40 -35.25
C GLN A 41 31.74 40.26 -34.17
N HIS A 42 32.78 39.44 -34.45
CA HIS A 42 34.03 39.41 -33.70
C HIS A 42 35.24 39.13 -34.61
N GLY A 43 36.45 39.34 -34.09
CA GLY A 43 37.71 39.06 -34.78
C GLY A 43 38.55 37.94 -34.15
N GLU A 44 38.04 37.27 -33.12
CA GLU A 44 38.78 36.20 -32.41
C GLU A 44 39.11 35.01 -33.31
N HIS A 45 40.35 34.55 -33.28
CA HIS A 45 40.86 33.50 -34.16
C HIS A 45 40.32 32.10 -33.81
N ASP A 46 40.12 31.28 -34.84
CA ASP A 46 39.82 29.85 -34.64
C ASP A 46 41.07 29.04 -34.30
N SER A 47 40.86 27.89 -33.69
CA SER A 47 41.90 26.93 -33.31
C SER A 47 41.63 25.57 -33.97
N GLN A 48 42.69 24.95 -34.47
CA GLN A 48 42.65 23.63 -35.10
C GLN A 48 43.23 22.57 -34.14
N GLU A 49 42.55 21.44 -33.99
CA GLU A 49 43.07 20.28 -33.26
C GLU A 49 44.17 19.59 -34.09
N GLN A 50 45.29 19.23 -33.46
CA GLN A 50 46.38 18.50 -34.11
C GLN A 50 45.85 17.20 -34.74
N ASP A 51 46.19 16.95 -36.01
CA ASP A 51 45.80 15.79 -36.83
C ASP A 51 44.30 15.63 -37.19
N THR A 52 43.47 16.68 -37.10
CA THR A 52 42.09 16.66 -37.65
C THR A 52 41.74 17.87 -38.52
N SER A 53 40.78 17.71 -39.43
CA SER A 53 40.19 18.78 -40.24
C SER A 53 39.05 19.53 -39.51
N THR A 54 39.06 19.49 -38.17
CA THR A 54 38.01 20.10 -37.34
C THR A 54 38.49 21.38 -36.67
N PHE A 55 37.61 22.38 -36.65
CA PHE A 55 37.92 23.73 -36.17
C PHE A 55 37.04 24.05 -34.96
N THR A 56 37.59 24.83 -34.05
CA THR A 56 36.90 25.29 -32.84
C THR A 56 37.13 26.78 -32.66
N ASN A 57 36.12 27.48 -32.15
CA ASN A 57 36.22 28.88 -31.76
C ASN A 57 35.67 29.02 -30.34
N LYS A 58 36.59 29.21 -29.40
CA LYS A 58 36.27 29.29 -27.98
C LYS A 58 35.37 30.48 -27.66
N PHE A 59 35.63 31.64 -28.30
CA PHE A 59 34.83 32.85 -28.11
C PHE A 59 33.38 32.60 -28.53
N GLU A 60 33.17 32.08 -29.73
CA GLU A 60 31.81 31.81 -30.22
C GLU A 60 31.06 30.81 -29.36
N ALA A 61 31.74 29.72 -28.96
CA ALA A 61 31.16 28.67 -28.14
C ALA A 61 30.69 29.22 -26.78
N GLU A 62 31.55 29.96 -26.08
CA GLU A 62 31.20 30.56 -24.79
C GLU A 62 30.08 31.61 -24.94
N PHE A 63 30.08 32.37 -26.05
CA PHE A 63 29.06 33.37 -26.31
C PHE A 63 27.67 32.74 -26.52
N VAL A 64 27.56 31.71 -27.37
CA VAL A 64 26.27 31.05 -27.62
C VAL A 64 25.75 30.32 -26.38
N ILE A 65 26.64 29.73 -25.58
CA ILE A 65 26.26 29.10 -24.30
C ILE A 65 25.73 30.15 -23.31
N GLY A 66 26.44 31.27 -23.13
CA GLY A 66 26.00 32.34 -22.24
C GLY A 66 24.67 32.97 -22.66
N LEU A 67 24.46 33.15 -23.96
CA LEU A 67 23.19 33.65 -24.49
C LEU A 67 22.06 32.63 -24.29
N CYS A 68 22.32 31.35 -24.50
CA CYS A 68 21.37 30.27 -24.25
C CYS A 68 20.90 30.24 -22.79
N GLU A 69 21.86 30.29 -21.85
CA GLU A 69 21.58 30.32 -20.43
C GLU A 69 20.73 31.54 -20.05
N TYR A 70 21.07 32.72 -20.57
CA TYR A 70 20.30 33.94 -20.32
C TYR A 70 18.85 33.83 -20.81
N ILE A 71 18.62 33.31 -22.03
CA ILE A 71 17.27 33.14 -22.60
C ILE A 71 16.44 32.16 -21.76
N LEU A 72 17.04 31.05 -21.32
CA LEU A 72 16.37 30.07 -20.46
C LEU A 72 16.06 30.61 -19.06
N LEU A 73 16.89 31.53 -18.54
CA LEU A 73 16.65 32.20 -17.27
C LEU A 73 15.44 33.14 -17.32
N GLN A 74 15.09 33.69 -18.49
CA GLN A 74 13.88 34.52 -18.63
C GLN A 74 12.58 33.71 -18.51
N GLY A 75 12.65 32.38 -18.67
CA GLY A 75 11.50 31.48 -18.48
C GLY A 75 10.45 31.51 -19.59
N GLN A 76 10.70 32.20 -20.70
CA GLN A 76 9.79 32.24 -21.86
C GLN A 76 9.83 30.93 -22.66
N PHE A 77 11.02 30.35 -22.82
CA PHE A 77 11.27 29.18 -23.64
C PHE A 77 11.82 28.03 -22.80
N LYS A 78 11.48 26.81 -23.20
CA LYS A 78 12.05 25.58 -22.64
C LYS A 78 13.33 25.20 -23.38
N ALA A 79 14.13 24.32 -22.77
CA ALA A 79 15.40 23.86 -23.32
C ALA A 79 15.24 23.25 -24.72
N GLU A 80 14.17 22.47 -24.94
CA GLU A 80 13.90 21.78 -26.20
C GLU A 80 13.56 22.76 -27.35
N GLN A 81 13.10 23.97 -27.02
CA GLN A 81 12.74 25.02 -27.97
C GLN A 81 13.96 25.83 -28.46
N ILE A 82 15.17 25.49 -27.97
CA ILE A 82 16.42 26.14 -28.35
C ILE A 82 17.33 25.11 -29.00
N THR A 83 17.97 25.49 -30.12
CA THR A 83 19.01 24.68 -30.75
C THR A 83 20.27 25.49 -31.01
N ILE A 84 21.42 24.92 -30.65
CA ILE A 84 22.73 25.44 -31.02
C ILE A 84 23.22 24.69 -32.26
N LEU A 85 23.51 25.44 -33.33
CA LEU A 85 24.01 24.93 -34.60
C LEU A 85 25.44 25.39 -34.85
N SER A 86 26.24 24.49 -35.43
CA SER A 86 27.57 24.84 -35.94
C SER A 86 27.94 23.93 -37.12
N PRO A 87 28.68 24.41 -38.13
CA PRO A 87 29.10 23.59 -39.26
C PRO A 87 30.20 22.57 -38.92
N TYR A 88 30.96 22.78 -37.85
CA TYR A 88 32.13 21.93 -37.51
C TYR A 88 31.87 20.99 -36.33
N ALA A 89 32.20 19.71 -36.49
CA ALA A 89 32.03 18.70 -35.46
C ALA A 89 32.87 18.99 -34.19
N GLY A 90 34.08 19.54 -34.36
CA GLY A 90 34.93 19.97 -33.24
C GLY A 90 34.22 20.99 -32.35
N GLN A 91 33.63 22.03 -32.95
CA GLN A 91 32.84 23.03 -32.22
C GLN A 91 31.63 22.42 -31.51
N ILE A 92 30.92 21.49 -32.15
CA ILE A 92 29.79 20.77 -31.53
C ILE A 92 30.24 19.98 -30.30
N HIS A 93 31.36 19.27 -30.39
CA HIS A 93 31.91 18.51 -29.26
C HIS A 93 32.36 19.46 -28.14
N PHE A 94 33.04 20.55 -28.48
CA PHE A 94 33.49 21.56 -27.54
C PHE A 94 32.33 22.20 -26.76
N ILE A 95 31.27 22.62 -27.45
CA ILE A 95 30.06 23.17 -26.84
C ILE A 95 29.40 22.13 -25.91
N LYS A 96 29.27 20.87 -26.34
CA LYS A 96 28.71 19.79 -25.52
C LYS A 96 29.51 19.57 -24.23
N ASN A 97 30.84 19.52 -24.32
CA ASN A 97 31.70 19.31 -23.16
C ASN A 97 31.65 20.48 -22.18
N GLN A 98 31.64 21.73 -22.69
CA GLN A 98 31.46 22.91 -21.84
C GLN A 98 30.11 22.91 -21.12
N MET A 99 29.01 22.64 -21.85
CA MET A 99 27.68 22.57 -21.24
C MET A 99 27.58 21.46 -20.19
N GLN A 100 28.22 20.31 -20.41
CA GLN A 100 28.30 19.22 -19.41
C GLN A 100 29.12 19.61 -18.17
N THR A 101 30.18 20.39 -18.36
CA THR A 101 31.03 20.87 -17.25
C THR A 101 30.28 21.90 -16.40
N LEU A 102 29.57 22.84 -17.04
CA LEU A 102 28.69 23.80 -16.36
C LEU A 102 27.52 23.10 -15.64
N ALA A 103 27.00 22.01 -16.22
CA ALA A 103 25.96 21.20 -15.59
C ALA A 103 26.41 20.49 -14.30
N ARG A 104 27.73 20.40 -14.02
CA ARG A 104 28.26 19.81 -12.78
C ARG A 104 28.48 20.84 -11.67
N SER A 105 28.50 22.14 -11.99
CA SER A 105 28.92 23.21 -11.06
C SER A 105 27.85 24.26 -10.74
N HIS A 106 26.80 24.41 -11.55
CA HIS A 106 25.84 25.52 -11.44
C HIS A 106 24.39 25.12 -11.12
N LYS A 107 23.67 26.03 -10.46
CA LYS A 107 22.22 25.96 -10.12
C LYS A 107 21.30 25.90 -11.36
N THR A 108 21.82 26.25 -12.54
CA THR A 108 21.16 26.27 -13.86
C THR A 108 21.37 24.98 -14.67
N ALA A 109 22.13 24.02 -14.13
CA ALA A 109 22.43 22.73 -14.76
C ALA A 109 21.20 21.98 -15.29
N ASP A 110 20.11 21.97 -14.52
CA ASP A 110 18.89 21.28 -14.90
C ASP A 110 18.13 22.00 -16.03
N LYS A 111 18.31 23.32 -16.19
CA LYS A 111 17.67 24.09 -17.27
C LYS A 111 18.36 23.93 -18.62
N LEU A 112 19.66 23.60 -18.64
CA LEU A 112 20.41 23.36 -19.88
C LEU A 112 20.23 21.94 -20.42
N LYS A 113 19.75 21.00 -19.59
CA LYS A 113 19.40 19.64 -20.01
C LYS A 113 18.19 19.70 -20.96
N GLY A 114 18.42 19.38 -22.23
CA GLY A 114 17.37 19.37 -23.26
C GLY A 114 17.67 20.27 -24.47
N VAL A 115 18.65 21.17 -24.37
CA VAL A 115 19.08 22.00 -25.52
C VAL A 115 19.69 21.10 -26.59
N LYS A 116 19.14 21.15 -27.81
CA LYS A 116 19.63 20.34 -28.93
C LYS A 116 20.88 20.99 -29.53
N ILE A 117 21.96 20.22 -29.63
CA ILE A 117 23.23 20.68 -30.22
C ILE A 117 23.54 19.77 -31.41
N SER A 118 23.56 20.33 -32.61
CA SER A 118 23.70 19.54 -33.85
C SER A 118 24.48 20.28 -34.92
N SER A 119 25.04 19.52 -35.87
CA SER A 119 25.65 20.10 -37.05
C SER A 119 24.59 20.60 -38.03
N VAL A 120 24.95 21.57 -38.86
CA VAL A 120 24.04 22.12 -39.89
C VAL A 120 23.52 21.03 -40.82
N ASP A 121 24.39 20.12 -41.27
CA ASP A 121 24.02 19.02 -42.19
C ASP A 121 22.99 18.07 -41.55
N ASN A 122 23.18 17.70 -40.28
CA ASN A 122 22.26 16.79 -39.57
C ASN A 122 20.94 17.47 -39.17
N TYR A 123 20.84 18.78 -39.33
CA TYR A 123 19.65 19.55 -38.95
C TYR A 123 18.75 19.91 -40.14
N GLN A 124 19.09 19.47 -41.35
CA GLN A 124 18.25 19.68 -42.52
C GLN A 124 16.83 19.11 -42.29
N GLY A 125 15.80 19.90 -42.68
CA GLY A 125 14.40 19.52 -42.50
C GLY A 125 13.84 19.71 -41.08
N ASN A 126 14.67 20.04 -40.10
CA ASN A 126 14.23 20.40 -38.75
C ASN A 126 14.08 21.92 -38.62
N GLU A 127 13.23 22.37 -37.70
CA GLU A 127 13.07 23.76 -37.29
C GLU A 127 12.96 23.85 -35.77
N ASN A 128 13.28 25.02 -35.20
CA ASN A 128 13.06 25.29 -33.78
C ASN A 128 12.74 26.76 -33.52
N ASP A 129 12.22 27.07 -32.34
CA ASP A 129 11.81 28.42 -31.98
C ASP A 129 13.02 29.37 -31.95
N ILE A 130 14.10 28.99 -31.28
CA ILE A 130 15.33 29.77 -31.18
C ILE A 130 16.51 28.99 -31.76
N ILE A 131 17.26 29.61 -32.68
CA ILE A 131 18.53 29.09 -33.21
C ILE A 131 19.67 30.01 -32.81
N LEU A 132 20.69 29.40 -32.20
CA LEU A 132 21.98 30.01 -31.90
C LEU A 132 23.02 29.39 -32.83
N LEU A 133 23.57 30.18 -33.75
CA LEU A 133 24.46 29.71 -34.81
C LEU A 133 25.89 30.22 -34.57
N SER A 134 26.86 29.29 -34.48
CA SER A 134 28.30 29.57 -34.43
C SER A 134 28.93 29.20 -35.76
N LEU A 135 29.55 30.17 -36.44
CA LEU A 135 30.19 30.01 -37.76
C LEU A 135 31.65 29.54 -37.70
N VAL A 136 32.29 29.70 -36.54
CA VAL A 136 33.62 29.20 -36.13
C VAL A 136 34.80 29.88 -36.82
N ARG A 137 34.81 29.96 -38.15
CA ARG A 137 36.00 30.31 -38.94
C ARG A 137 36.40 31.77 -38.79
N SER A 138 37.67 31.99 -38.44
CA SER A 138 38.29 33.31 -38.29
C SER A 138 39.82 33.17 -38.34
N ASN A 139 40.39 33.23 -39.54
CA ASN A 139 41.83 33.05 -39.77
C ASN A 139 42.40 34.18 -40.65
N GLU A 140 43.73 34.30 -40.70
CA GLU A 140 44.41 35.37 -41.45
C GLU A 140 44.18 35.26 -42.97
N ASP A 141 44.04 34.03 -43.48
CA ASP A 141 43.79 33.75 -44.91
C ASP A 141 42.31 33.89 -45.32
N ASN A 142 41.41 34.27 -44.39
CA ASN A 142 39.97 34.34 -44.57
C ASN A 142 39.31 33.07 -45.14
N GLU A 143 39.93 31.90 -44.99
CA GLU A 143 39.37 30.65 -45.49
C GLU A 143 38.18 30.18 -44.65
N ILE A 144 37.05 29.96 -45.33
CA ILE A 144 35.78 29.57 -44.70
C ILE A 144 35.48 28.07 -44.82
N GLY A 145 36.34 27.31 -45.53
CA GLY A 145 36.25 25.86 -45.69
C GLY A 145 34.83 25.33 -46.00
N PHE A 146 34.26 24.60 -45.04
CA PHE A 146 32.98 23.89 -45.13
C PHE A 146 31.76 24.81 -45.37
N LEU A 147 31.89 26.10 -45.10
CA LEU A 147 30.88 27.14 -45.35
C LEU A 147 30.86 27.65 -46.80
N LYS A 148 31.78 27.23 -47.68
CA LYS A 148 31.79 27.62 -49.11
C LYS A 148 30.54 27.13 -49.88
N ALA A 149 29.85 26.11 -49.38
CA ALA A 149 28.65 25.58 -50.02
C ALA A 149 27.41 26.40 -49.64
N ASN A 150 26.87 27.16 -50.61
CA ASN A 150 25.72 28.04 -50.43
C ASN A 150 24.54 27.35 -49.71
N ASN A 151 24.19 26.12 -50.12
CA ASN A 151 23.10 25.34 -49.54
C ASN A 151 23.19 25.19 -48.01
N ARG A 152 24.41 25.11 -47.44
CA ARG A 152 24.61 24.97 -46.00
C ARG A 152 24.34 26.26 -45.24
N ILE A 153 24.71 27.40 -45.80
CA ILE A 153 24.39 28.72 -45.24
C ILE A 153 22.87 28.94 -45.27
N CYS A 154 22.22 28.59 -46.39
CA CYS A 154 20.76 28.65 -46.52
C CYS A 154 20.09 27.81 -45.44
N VAL A 155 20.57 26.57 -45.25
CA VAL A 155 20.05 25.67 -44.21
C VAL A 155 20.24 26.31 -42.86
N ALA A 156 21.43 26.76 -42.48
CA ALA A 156 21.71 27.29 -41.15
C ALA A 156 20.83 28.50 -40.76
N LEU A 157 20.58 29.42 -41.70
CA LEU A 157 19.83 30.65 -41.44
C LEU A 157 18.30 30.48 -41.49
N SER A 158 17.80 29.37 -42.06
CA SER A 158 16.36 29.13 -42.26
C SER A 158 15.69 28.26 -41.18
N ARG A 159 16.39 27.87 -40.11
CA ARG A 159 15.87 26.93 -39.09
C ARG A 159 15.10 27.59 -37.94
N ALA A 160 15.21 28.90 -37.78
CA ALA A 160 14.62 29.63 -36.67
C ALA A 160 13.17 30.02 -36.98
N LYS A 161 12.25 29.77 -36.04
CA LYS A 161 10.87 30.25 -36.14
C LYS A 161 10.71 31.64 -35.54
N ILE A 162 11.31 31.88 -34.36
CA ILE A 162 11.11 33.08 -33.54
C ILE A 162 12.38 33.93 -33.45
N GLY A 163 13.51 33.33 -33.08
CA GLY A 163 14.76 34.08 -32.84
C GLY A 163 15.98 33.45 -33.52
N LEU A 164 16.78 34.28 -34.19
CA LEU A 164 18.01 33.87 -34.86
C LEU A 164 19.20 34.72 -34.40
N TYR A 165 20.15 34.09 -33.73
CA TYR A 165 21.35 34.75 -33.23
C TYR A 165 22.59 34.09 -33.84
N VAL A 166 23.32 34.82 -34.68
CA VAL A 166 24.48 34.31 -35.41
C VAL A 166 25.73 34.97 -34.88
N VAL A 167 26.75 34.18 -34.51
CA VAL A 167 28.06 34.66 -34.05
C VAL A 167 29.11 34.23 -35.06
N GLY A 168 29.93 35.17 -35.52
CA GLY A 168 31.01 34.87 -36.47
C GLY A 168 31.83 36.10 -36.88
N ASN A 169 32.93 35.84 -37.59
CA ASN A 169 33.75 36.87 -38.21
C ASN A 169 33.24 37.23 -39.62
N PHE A 170 32.19 38.04 -39.70
CA PHE A 170 31.58 38.46 -40.98
C PHE A 170 32.52 39.29 -41.86
N ALA A 171 33.47 40.02 -41.27
CA ALA A 171 34.48 40.77 -42.02
C ALA A 171 35.37 39.85 -42.88
N GLY A 172 35.82 38.71 -42.33
CA GLY A 172 36.56 37.69 -43.06
C GLY A 172 35.66 36.85 -43.97
N LEU A 173 34.49 36.40 -43.47
CA LEU A 173 33.55 35.57 -44.23
C LEU A 173 33.03 36.25 -45.50
N SER A 174 32.85 37.58 -45.49
CA SER A 174 32.37 38.34 -46.65
C SER A 174 33.39 38.43 -47.80
N GLN A 175 34.68 38.24 -47.52
CA GLN A 175 35.72 38.29 -48.57
C GLN A 175 35.81 36.98 -49.37
N SER A 176 35.31 35.89 -48.79
CA SER A 176 35.54 34.54 -49.31
C SER A 176 34.28 33.88 -49.90
N SER A 177 33.11 34.53 -49.81
CA SER A 177 31.86 34.05 -50.40
C SER A 177 30.95 35.23 -50.76
N ALA A 178 30.53 35.28 -52.03
CA ALA A 178 29.59 36.29 -52.54
C ALA A 178 28.24 36.24 -51.80
N LEU A 179 27.71 35.04 -51.56
CA LEU A 179 26.47 34.87 -50.80
C LEU A 179 26.59 35.40 -49.37
N MET A 180 27.70 35.13 -48.67
CA MET A 180 27.92 35.67 -47.32
C MET A 180 28.07 37.19 -47.32
N GLN A 181 28.66 37.76 -48.38
CA GLN A 181 28.73 39.21 -48.57
C GLN A 181 27.33 39.80 -48.71
N ASP A 182 26.46 39.19 -49.52
CA ASP A 182 25.08 39.65 -49.71
C ASP A 182 24.25 39.54 -48.43
N ILE A 183 24.34 38.42 -47.71
CA ILE A 183 23.67 38.23 -46.42
C ILE A 183 24.17 39.26 -45.40
N THR A 184 25.48 39.49 -45.34
CA THR A 184 26.08 40.46 -44.41
C THR A 184 25.65 41.89 -44.76
N ASN A 185 25.60 42.24 -46.04
CA ASN A 185 25.13 43.55 -46.50
C ASN A 185 23.63 43.74 -46.21
N ASN A 186 22.82 42.71 -46.41
CA ASN A 186 21.40 42.76 -46.07
C ASN A 186 21.19 42.88 -44.55
N ALA A 187 21.93 42.09 -43.75
CA ALA A 187 21.92 42.20 -42.29
C ALA A 187 22.38 43.59 -41.80
N LYS A 188 23.37 44.21 -42.45
CA LYS A 188 23.78 45.61 -42.17
C LYS A 188 22.66 46.59 -42.49
N ARG A 189 22.03 46.46 -43.67
CA ARG A 189 20.92 47.33 -44.11
C ARG A 189 19.72 47.26 -43.16
N LEU A 190 19.40 46.06 -42.66
CA LEU A 190 18.31 45.83 -41.71
C LEU A 190 18.68 46.17 -40.25
N GLY A 191 19.94 46.54 -39.97
CA GLY A 191 20.41 46.87 -38.63
C GLY A 191 20.61 45.65 -37.70
N TYR A 192 20.74 44.45 -38.28
CA TYR A 192 20.94 43.20 -37.55
C TYR A 192 22.42 42.92 -37.25
N LEU A 193 23.36 43.43 -38.05
CA LEU A 193 24.80 43.32 -37.77
C LEU A 193 25.20 44.27 -36.64
N LYS A 194 25.69 43.70 -35.54
CA LYS A 194 26.09 44.43 -34.34
C LYS A 194 27.40 43.86 -33.79
N GLU A 195 28.17 44.70 -33.10
CA GLU A 195 29.34 44.25 -32.32
C GLU A 195 28.95 43.72 -30.93
N HIS A 196 27.67 43.87 -30.56
CA HIS A 196 27.17 43.51 -29.24
C HIS A 196 25.69 43.19 -29.26
N ILE A 197 25.26 42.41 -28.27
CA ILE A 197 23.85 42.18 -27.98
C ILE A 197 23.47 42.92 -26.69
N THR A 198 22.31 43.56 -26.70
CA THR A 198 21.82 44.34 -25.56
C THR A 198 20.71 43.59 -24.85
N LEU A 199 20.88 43.34 -23.56
CA LEU A 199 19.96 42.60 -22.71
C LEU A 199 19.26 43.56 -21.75
N SER A 200 17.93 43.52 -21.67
CA SER A 200 17.16 44.44 -20.82
C SER A 200 16.76 43.80 -19.50
N CYS A 201 16.78 44.55 -18.39
CA CYS A 201 16.32 44.01 -17.11
C CYS A 201 14.79 44.12 -16.99
N LEU A 202 14.13 43.05 -16.52
CA LEU A 202 12.69 43.06 -16.24
C LEU A 202 12.31 44.05 -15.13
N ARG A 203 13.15 44.14 -14.10
CA ARG A 203 12.88 44.90 -12.88
C ARG A 203 13.32 46.35 -12.99
N HIS A 204 14.53 46.56 -13.49
CA HIS A 204 15.11 47.88 -13.68
C HIS A 204 14.94 48.26 -15.15
N LYS A 205 13.75 48.80 -15.49
CA LYS A 205 13.37 49.12 -16.88
C LYS A 205 14.38 50.02 -17.60
N ASP A 206 15.07 50.88 -16.85
CA ASP A 206 16.07 51.82 -17.36
C ASP A 206 17.47 51.21 -17.52
N LYS A 207 17.65 49.92 -17.16
CA LYS A 207 18.94 49.24 -17.23
C LYS A 207 18.98 48.24 -18.38
N GLN A 208 19.92 48.49 -19.27
CA GLN A 208 20.31 47.61 -20.35
C GLN A 208 21.77 47.22 -20.17
N THR A 209 22.07 45.93 -20.30
CA THR A 209 23.42 45.39 -20.25
C THR A 209 23.89 45.09 -21.65
N VAL A 210 24.99 45.71 -22.05
CA VAL A 210 25.65 45.44 -23.34
C VAL A 210 26.61 44.27 -23.17
N ILE A 211 26.45 43.24 -24.00
CA ILE A 211 27.29 42.04 -24.03
C ILE A 211 28.10 42.06 -25.34
N ARG A 212 29.41 42.29 -25.23
CA ARG A 212 30.37 42.28 -26.35
C ARG A 212 31.17 40.98 -26.40
N GLN A 213 31.52 40.46 -25.23
CA GLN A 213 32.35 39.27 -25.07
C GLN A 213 31.71 38.28 -24.09
N PRO A 214 32.06 36.98 -24.13
CA PRO A 214 31.48 35.98 -23.25
C PRO A 214 31.57 36.31 -21.75
N LYS A 215 32.66 36.95 -21.31
CA LYS A 215 32.84 37.38 -19.92
C LYS A 215 31.78 38.39 -19.46
N ASP A 216 31.16 39.14 -20.36
CA ASP A 216 30.12 40.11 -20.01
C ASP A 216 28.84 39.44 -19.49
N PHE A 217 28.59 38.17 -19.81
CA PHE A 217 27.44 37.43 -19.25
C PHE A 217 27.50 37.30 -17.73
N SER A 218 28.68 37.46 -17.11
CA SER A 218 28.81 37.56 -15.64
C SER A 218 28.02 38.72 -15.04
N LYS A 219 27.76 39.78 -15.81
CA LYS A 219 26.96 40.95 -15.40
C LYS A 219 25.45 40.65 -15.36
N VAL A 220 25.02 39.53 -15.95
CA VAL A 220 23.63 39.06 -16.06
C VAL A 220 23.46 37.59 -15.65
N SER A 221 24.36 37.08 -14.81
CA SER A 221 24.43 35.66 -14.44
C SER A 221 23.15 35.10 -13.80
N GLU A 222 22.37 35.93 -13.11
CA GLU A 222 21.07 35.54 -12.51
C GLU A 222 19.87 35.92 -13.40
N GLY A 223 20.09 36.30 -14.66
CA GLY A 223 19.04 36.70 -15.62
C GLY A 223 18.50 38.12 -15.42
N GLY A 224 18.98 38.85 -14.42
CA GLY A 224 18.72 40.28 -14.21
C GLY A 224 20.01 41.12 -14.28
N CYS A 225 19.92 42.43 -14.04
CA CYS A 225 21.11 43.32 -14.09
C CYS A 225 21.93 43.30 -12.78
N ALA A 226 23.15 43.83 -12.82
CA ALA A 226 24.05 43.93 -11.67
C ALA A 226 23.58 44.83 -10.50
N GLN A 227 22.42 45.49 -10.58
CA GLN A 227 21.87 46.27 -9.47
C GLN A 227 21.30 45.37 -8.38
N PRO A 228 21.35 45.78 -7.09
CA PRO A 228 20.74 45.02 -6.01
C PRO A 228 19.23 44.94 -6.20
N CYS A 229 18.66 43.79 -5.86
CA CYS A 229 17.24 43.51 -6.06
C CYS A 229 16.35 44.50 -5.27
N LYS A 230 16.61 44.69 -3.97
CA LYS A 230 15.83 45.58 -3.08
C LYS A 230 14.32 45.24 -2.97
N MET A 231 13.85 44.08 -3.43
CA MET A 231 12.45 43.64 -3.24
C MET A 231 12.22 43.34 -1.76
N ARG A 232 11.07 43.70 -1.24
CA ARG A 232 10.69 43.35 0.13
C ARG A 232 10.22 41.90 0.16
N LEU A 233 10.91 41.06 0.92
CA LEU A 233 10.51 39.69 1.20
C LEU A 233 9.28 39.69 2.12
N LYS A 234 8.59 38.54 2.22
CA LYS A 234 7.42 38.37 3.10
C LYS A 234 7.72 38.73 4.56
N CYS A 235 8.93 38.46 5.02
CA CYS A 235 9.39 38.79 6.36
C CYS A 235 9.71 40.30 6.57
N GLY A 236 9.52 41.13 5.56
CA GLY A 236 9.76 42.57 5.63
C GLY A 236 11.20 43.01 5.33
N HIS A 237 12.17 42.08 5.27
CA HIS A 237 13.55 42.37 4.88
C HIS A 237 13.69 42.62 3.37
N SER A 238 14.66 43.43 2.98
CA SER A 238 15.02 43.62 1.57
C SER A 238 15.88 42.47 1.05
N CYS A 239 15.57 41.94 -0.13
CA CYS A 239 16.40 40.97 -0.82
C CYS A 239 17.81 41.53 -1.08
N LYS A 240 18.84 40.84 -0.58
CA LYS A 240 20.26 41.19 -0.75
C LYS A 240 20.92 40.62 -2.01
N ARG A 241 20.22 39.78 -2.78
CA ARG A 241 20.73 39.29 -4.07
C ARG A 241 20.83 40.45 -5.09
N VAL A 242 21.68 40.28 -6.09
CA VAL A 242 21.61 41.07 -7.31
C VAL A 242 20.27 40.82 -8.01
N CYS A 243 19.89 41.70 -8.94
CA CYS A 243 18.64 41.52 -9.67
C CYS A 243 18.66 40.19 -10.42
N HIS A 244 17.59 39.41 -10.26
CA HIS A 244 17.50 38.06 -10.77
C HIS A 244 16.15 37.80 -11.43
N ALA A 245 16.10 36.79 -12.30
CA ALA A 245 14.93 36.40 -13.07
C ALA A 245 14.31 35.08 -12.58
N ASP A 246 14.97 34.34 -11.68
CA ASP A 246 14.50 33.03 -11.21
C ASP A 246 13.26 33.12 -10.30
N ASP A 247 13.15 34.16 -9.46
CA ASP A 247 11.98 34.37 -8.60
C ASP A 247 11.61 35.86 -8.53
N ILE A 248 11.06 36.38 -9.62
CA ILE A 248 10.71 37.80 -9.79
C ILE A 248 9.86 38.31 -8.62
N ASN A 249 8.89 37.51 -8.17
CA ASN A 249 7.95 37.86 -7.11
C ASN A 249 8.41 37.48 -5.71
N HIS A 250 9.61 36.92 -5.56
CA HIS A 250 10.20 36.50 -4.28
C HIS A 250 9.24 35.62 -3.45
N LYS A 251 8.46 34.77 -4.13
CA LYS A 251 7.48 33.88 -3.47
C LYS A 251 8.15 32.78 -2.66
N ASN A 252 9.30 32.32 -3.17
CA ASN A 252 10.09 31.20 -2.66
C ASN A 252 11.48 31.65 -2.20
N SER A 253 11.77 32.96 -2.26
CA SER A 253 13.05 33.54 -1.88
C SER A 253 13.23 33.55 -0.36
N GLN A 254 14.31 32.92 0.10
CA GLN A 254 14.66 32.81 1.52
C GLN A 254 15.41 34.05 2.03
N CYS A 255 15.02 34.53 3.21
CA CYS A 255 15.71 35.55 3.99
C CYS A 255 16.77 34.94 4.91
N ASN A 256 18.04 35.32 4.68
CA ASN A 256 19.16 34.93 5.52
C ASN A 256 19.51 35.96 6.61
N GLU A 257 18.65 36.95 6.85
CA GLU A 257 18.88 37.94 7.92
C GLU A 257 18.48 37.39 9.28
N LYS A 258 19.10 37.94 10.33
CA LYS A 258 18.71 37.69 11.72
C LYS A 258 17.25 38.10 11.91
N CYS A 259 16.49 37.24 12.58
CA CYS A 259 15.10 37.52 12.86
C CYS A 259 14.95 38.78 13.74
N ARG A 260 14.18 39.76 13.26
CA ARG A 260 13.74 40.93 14.04
C ARG A 260 12.22 41.08 13.98
N HIS A 261 11.53 39.95 13.93
CA HIS A 261 10.07 39.95 13.86
C HIS A 261 9.50 40.55 15.16
N PHE A 262 8.63 41.55 15.03
CA PHE A 262 7.94 42.16 16.17
C PHE A 262 6.68 41.34 16.48
N CYS A 263 6.56 40.87 17.71
CA CYS A 263 5.36 40.14 18.12
C CYS A 263 4.38 41.10 18.82
N GLU A 264 3.18 41.25 18.26
CA GLU A 264 2.12 42.08 18.86
C GLU A 264 1.64 41.56 20.22
N LYS A 265 1.74 40.23 20.46
CA LYS A 265 1.29 39.60 21.71
C LYS A 265 2.20 39.90 22.90
N CYS A 266 3.54 39.85 22.73
CA CYS A 266 4.49 40.21 23.80
C CYS A 266 5.08 41.62 23.68
N LYS A 267 4.73 42.37 22.62
CA LYS A 267 5.25 43.71 22.32
C LYS A 267 6.78 43.81 22.29
N GLN A 268 7.44 42.72 21.95
CA GLN A 268 8.90 42.62 21.88
C GLN A 268 9.33 42.09 20.50
N TYR A 269 10.53 42.47 20.09
CA TYR A 269 11.21 41.86 18.95
C TYR A 269 11.69 40.46 19.33
N CYS A 270 11.74 39.54 18.36
CA CYS A 270 12.32 38.21 18.55
C CYS A 270 13.74 38.34 19.12
N SER A 271 14.02 37.65 20.23
CA SER A 271 15.33 37.66 20.89
C SER A 271 16.18 36.41 20.56
N GLU A 272 15.65 35.47 19.78
CA GLU A 272 16.38 34.25 19.39
C GLU A 272 17.28 34.49 18.17
N ASP A 273 18.47 33.88 18.18
CA ASP A 273 19.45 33.98 17.09
C ASP A 273 19.17 32.94 15.99
N HIS A 274 18.12 33.17 15.22
CA HIS A 274 17.73 32.31 14.10
C HIS A 274 17.47 33.12 12.82
N ARG A 275 17.36 32.43 11.68
CA ARG A 275 17.10 33.08 10.38
C ARG A 275 15.64 33.55 10.33
N CYS A 276 15.40 34.67 9.67
CA CYS A 276 14.07 35.28 9.65
C CYS A 276 12.98 34.36 9.05
N ASP A 277 13.34 33.46 8.12
CA ASP A 277 12.40 32.50 7.53
C ASP A 277 11.93 31.39 8.49
N GLU A 278 12.67 31.16 9.58
CA GLU A 278 12.34 30.14 10.58
C GLU A 278 11.37 30.69 11.64
N HIS A 279 10.93 31.96 11.51
CA HIS A 279 10.02 32.59 12.46
C HIS A 279 8.56 32.25 12.18
N GLU A 280 8.10 31.09 12.67
CA GLU A 280 6.68 30.73 12.59
C GLU A 280 5.88 31.17 13.82
N VAL A 281 6.48 31.11 15.01
CA VAL A 281 5.81 31.37 16.29
C VAL A 281 6.76 32.11 17.23
N CYS A 282 6.25 33.14 17.93
CA CYS A 282 7.07 33.89 18.90
C CYS A 282 7.43 33.02 20.11
N ARG A 283 8.74 32.83 20.34
CA ARG A 283 9.29 32.04 21.45
C ARG A 283 9.81 32.87 22.63
N ASN A 284 9.68 34.20 22.56
CA ASN A 284 10.04 35.07 23.69
C ASN A 284 9.30 34.60 24.96
N LEU A 285 10.03 34.46 26.06
CA LEU A 285 9.48 34.01 27.33
C LEU A 285 8.68 35.14 27.98
N VAL A 286 7.40 34.90 28.21
CA VAL A 286 6.48 35.79 28.92
C VAL A 286 5.85 35.06 30.10
N GLU A 287 5.53 35.78 31.16
CA GLU A 287 4.83 35.23 32.30
C GLU A 287 3.33 35.05 31.95
N LYS A 288 2.84 33.82 32.07
CA LYS A 288 1.41 33.51 31.89
C LYS A 288 0.88 32.79 33.12
N ILE A 289 -0.38 33.09 33.47
CA ILE A 289 -1.13 32.38 34.50
C ILE A 289 -1.80 31.19 33.83
N ILE A 290 -1.56 29.99 34.34
CA ILE A 290 -2.16 28.77 33.81
C ILE A 290 -3.60 28.64 34.34
N PRO A 291 -4.65 28.63 33.49
CA PRO A 291 -6.04 28.77 33.94
C PRO A 291 -6.52 27.66 34.89
N VAL A 292 -5.95 26.45 34.81
CA VAL A 292 -6.41 25.30 35.61
C VAL A 292 -5.89 25.36 37.05
N CYS A 293 -4.63 25.75 37.26
CA CYS A 293 -3.97 25.72 38.57
C CYS A 293 -3.56 27.09 39.11
N HIS A 294 -3.74 28.15 38.32
CA HIS A 294 -3.47 29.55 38.67
C HIS A 294 -2.01 29.87 39.01
N HIS A 295 -1.09 28.95 38.74
CA HIS A 295 0.35 29.18 38.88
C HIS A 295 0.89 30.04 37.73
N VAL A 296 1.84 30.92 38.06
CA VAL A 296 2.54 31.79 37.11
C VAL A 296 3.76 31.06 36.57
N GLN A 297 3.88 30.92 35.24
CA GLN A 297 5.05 30.32 34.60
C GLN A 297 5.56 31.14 33.42
N LYS A 298 6.89 31.12 33.25
CA LYS A 298 7.56 31.72 32.09
C LYS A 298 7.47 30.76 30.93
N VAL A 299 6.69 31.14 29.91
CA VAL A 299 6.43 30.31 28.72
C VAL A 299 6.54 31.13 27.46
N ALA A 300 6.80 30.45 26.34
CA ALA A 300 6.86 31.10 25.03
C ALA A 300 5.56 31.85 24.72
N CYS A 301 5.69 33.08 24.22
CA CYS A 301 4.56 33.96 23.92
C CYS A 301 3.52 33.33 23.00
N GLY A 302 3.94 32.56 21.99
CA GLY A 302 3.04 31.92 21.04
C GLY A 302 2.31 30.69 21.55
N VAL A 303 2.70 30.13 22.72
CA VAL A 303 2.04 28.97 23.32
C VAL A 303 0.82 29.42 24.11
N GLU A 304 -0.36 28.84 23.85
CA GLU A 304 -1.56 29.18 24.59
C GLU A 304 -1.47 28.73 26.06
N PRO A 305 -2.01 29.51 27.03
CA PRO A 305 -1.97 29.16 28.45
C PRO A 305 -2.52 27.76 28.79
N ASN A 306 -3.50 27.27 28.01
CA ASN A 306 -4.10 25.95 28.18
C ASN A 306 -3.19 24.80 27.72
N ALA A 307 -2.22 25.07 26.85
CA ALA A 307 -1.28 24.08 26.34
C ALA A 307 -0.04 23.91 27.24
N VAL A 308 0.09 24.73 28.29
CA VAL A 308 1.23 24.69 29.20
C VAL A 308 0.96 23.73 30.35
N GLU A 309 1.81 22.72 30.49
CA GLU A 309 1.84 21.87 31.66
C GLU A 309 2.59 22.56 32.81
N CYS A 310 1.91 22.76 33.92
CA CYS A 310 2.51 23.46 35.05
C CYS A 310 3.66 22.64 35.68
N GLN A 311 4.77 23.32 36.00
CA GLN A 311 5.98 22.71 36.53
C GLN A 311 6.04 22.62 38.07
N GLU A 312 5.10 23.25 38.78
CA GLU A 312 5.00 23.23 40.24
C GLU A 312 4.56 21.87 40.79
N LYS A 313 5.02 21.50 41.99
CA LYS A 313 4.66 20.23 42.63
C LYS A 313 3.22 20.26 43.15
N CYS A 314 2.45 19.20 42.87
CA CYS A 314 1.10 19.05 43.41
C CYS A 314 1.14 18.71 44.90
N GLN A 315 0.42 19.44 45.75
CA GLN A 315 0.35 19.19 47.20
C GLN A 315 -0.91 18.41 47.64
N GLU A 316 -1.80 18.07 46.72
CA GLU A 316 -3.05 17.37 47.00
C GLU A 316 -2.91 15.84 47.20
N VAL A 317 -3.82 15.26 47.98
CA VAL A 317 -3.87 13.82 48.29
C VAL A 317 -4.88 13.10 47.39
N LEU A 318 -4.48 11.96 46.82
CA LEU A 318 -5.31 11.13 45.94
C LEU A 318 -6.44 10.43 46.73
N PRO A 319 -7.58 10.07 46.11
CA PRO A 319 -8.63 9.25 46.75
C PRO A 319 -8.20 7.83 47.16
N CYS A 320 -6.97 7.42 46.84
CA CYS A 320 -6.34 6.20 47.35
C CYS A 320 -5.50 6.42 48.62
N GLY A 321 -5.47 7.65 49.17
CA GLY A 321 -4.68 8.02 50.34
C GLY A 321 -3.20 8.29 50.08
N HIS A 322 -2.74 8.26 48.82
CA HIS A 322 -1.35 8.53 48.45
C HIS A 322 -1.16 10.01 48.07
N GLN A 323 -0.02 10.60 48.43
CA GLN A 323 0.34 11.95 47.98
C GLN A 323 0.60 11.99 46.47
N CYS A 324 0.13 13.05 45.81
CA CYS A 324 0.42 13.25 44.39
C CYS A 324 1.91 13.53 44.19
N THR A 325 2.60 12.67 43.43
CA THR A 325 4.02 12.86 43.07
C THR A 325 4.19 13.62 41.74
N ASP A 326 3.09 13.91 41.04
CA ASP A 326 3.10 14.55 39.74
C ASP A 326 3.13 16.09 39.87
N ARG A 327 3.59 16.75 38.80
CA ARG A 327 3.52 18.21 38.68
C ARG A 327 2.08 18.64 38.38
N CYS A 328 1.68 19.80 38.87
CA CYS A 328 0.33 20.32 38.72
C CYS A 328 0.07 20.61 37.23
N GLY A 329 -0.98 20.09 36.60
CA GLY A 329 -1.22 20.25 35.15
C GLY A 329 -2.60 19.72 34.73
N SER A 330 -3.03 19.90 33.48
CA SER A 330 -4.40 19.54 33.05
C SER A 330 -4.72 18.03 33.13
N LYS A 331 -3.70 17.18 33.31
CA LYS A 331 -3.81 15.70 33.39
C LYS A 331 -2.85 15.12 34.43
N HIS A 332 -3.20 15.19 35.71
CA HIS A 332 -2.38 14.63 36.78
C HIS A 332 -3.16 13.69 37.70
N ALA A 333 -2.45 12.91 38.52
CA ALA A 333 -2.97 11.70 39.16
C ALA A 333 -4.33 11.86 39.90
N HIS A 334 -4.64 13.03 40.47
CA HIS A 334 -5.91 13.25 41.19
C HIS A 334 -7.08 13.65 40.28
N THR A 335 -6.84 14.37 39.18
CA THR A 335 -7.88 14.68 38.19
C THR A 335 -8.24 13.46 37.34
N GLN A 336 -7.33 12.49 37.23
CA GLN A 336 -7.54 11.23 36.49
C GLN A 336 -7.85 10.01 37.38
N ASN A 337 -7.80 10.14 38.71
CA ASN A 337 -7.90 9.01 39.65
C ASN A 337 -6.88 7.87 39.40
N VAL A 338 -5.74 8.16 38.74
CA VAL A 338 -4.71 7.17 38.41
C VAL A 338 -3.50 7.37 39.32
N CYS A 339 -3.38 6.54 40.35
CA CYS A 339 -2.23 6.58 41.26
C CYS A 339 -1.01 5.84 40.68
N LYS A 340 0.15 6.51 40.58
CA LYS A 340 1.39 5.91 40.03
C LYS A 340 2.21 5.09 41.04
N VAL A 341 1.80 5.05 42.31
CA VAL A 341 2.50 4.32 43.37
C VAL A 341 2.50 2.83 43.06
N LYS A 342 3.67 2.20 43.16
CA LYS A 342 3.82 0.74 42.99
C LYS A 342 3.28 0.06 44.25
N ILE A 343 2.21 -0.70 44.09
CA ILE A 343 1.65 -1.54 45.14
C ILE A 343 1.94 -3.01 44.85
N LYS A 344 2.07 -3.80 45.91
CA LYS A 344 2.19 -5.25 45.80
C LYS A 344 0.80 -5.82 45.48
N TYR A 345 0.64 -6.39 44.29
CA TYR A 345 -0.60 -6.99 43.81
C TYR A 345 -0.40 -8.48 43.58
N THR A 346 -1.33 -9.27 44.09
CA THR A 346 -1.37 -10.72 43.89
C THR A 346 -2.60 -11.02 43.05
N PRO A 347 -2.48 -11.45 41.79
CA PRO A 347 -3.64 -11.86 41.03
C PRO A 347 -4.20 -13.15 41.62
N ASP A 348 -5.49 -13.14 41.95
CA ASP A 348 -6.20 -14.28 42.52
C ASP A 348 -6.20 -15.52 41.60
N GLN A 349 -5.92 -15.35 40.31
CA GLN A 349 -6.31 -16.31 39.27
C GLN A 349 -5.16 -17.12 38.65
N CYS A 350 -3.89 -16.69 38.71
CA CYS A 350 -2.82 -17.36 37.96
C CYS A 350 -1.79 -18.11 38.80
N GLY A 351 -1.88 -18.05 40.14
CA GLY A 351 -0.97 -18.78 41.06
C GLY A 351 0.51 -18.33 41.03
N HIS A 352 0.85 -17.30 40.26
CA HIS A 352 2.24 -16.90 39.99
C HIS A 352 2.88 -16.01 41.08
N GLY A 353 2.21 -15.79 42.22
CA GLY A 353 2.69 -14.96 43.32
C GLY A 353 2.48 -13.46 43.10
N SER A 354 2.81 -12.68 44.12
CA SER A 354 2.65 -11.21 44.11
C SER A 354 3.69 -10.53 43.22
N PHE A 355 3.27 -9.54 42.43
CA PHE A 355 4.15 -8.64 41.69
C PHE A 355 3.77 -7.18 41.92
N TYR A 356 4.66 -6.27 41.58
CA TYR A 356 4.39 -4.84 41.73
C TYR A 356 3.61 -4.32 40.53
N VAL A 357 2.43 -3.73 40.79
CA VAL A 357 1.63 -3.00 39.80
C VAL A 357 1.43 -1.57 40.24
N VAL A 358 1.08 -0.71 39.30
CA VAL A 358 0.75 0.67 39.59
C VAL A 358 -0.65 0.74 40.21
N CYS A 359 -0.84 1.48 41.31
CA CYS A 359 -2.10 1.56 42.07
C CYS A 359 -3.32 2.00 41.22
N GLY A 360 -3.11 2.81 40.18
CA GLY A 360 -4.15 3.14 39.19
C GLY A 360 -4.60 1.93 38.37
N GLN A 361 -3.69 1.00 38.07
CA GLN A 361 -3.98 -0.26 37.36
C GLN A 361 -4.64 -1.32 38.25
N SER A 362 -4.56 -1.19 39.58
CA SER A 362 -5.32 -2.07 40.48
C SER A 362 -6.78 -1.66 40.64
N ARG A 363 -7.15 -0.41 40.27
CA ARG A 363 -8.52 0.11 40.35
C ARG A 363 -9.27 0.10 39.01
N SER A 364 -8.58 -0.08 37.87
CA SER A 364 -9.20 -0.23 36.55
C SER A 364 -9.85 -1.62 36.38
N GLN A 365 -10.92 -1.71 35.58
CA GLN A 365 -11.57 -2.99 35.22
C GLN A 365 -10.61 -4.02 34.59
N ASP A 366 -9.48 -3.57 34.03
CA ASP A 366 -8.35 -4.40 33.65
C ASP A 366 -7.44 -4.63 34.86
N ARG A 367 -7.75 -5.67 35.64
CA ARG A 367 -6.86 -6.19 36.69
C ARG A 367 -5.47 -6.43 36.11
N GLY A 368 -4.42 -5.99 36.80
CA GLY A 368 -3.02 -6.14 36.37
C GLY A 368 -2.71 -7.54 35.84
N LYS A 369 -2.52 -7.65 34.51
CA LYS A 369 -2.26 -8.90 33.80
C LYS A 369 -0.91 -9.48 34.24
N CYS A 370 -0.84 -10.80 34.48
CA CYS A 370 0.39 -11.45 34.95
C CYS A 370 1.51 -11.35 33.90
N PRO A 371 2.71 -10.81 34.25
CA PRO A 371 3.81 -10.61 33.30
C PRO A 371 4.68 -11.86 33.09
N LYS A 372 4.44 -12.97 33.82
CA LYS A 372 5.27 -14.18 33.68
C LYS A 372 5.14 -14.78 32.28
N PRO A 373 6.22 -15.32 31.68
CA PRO A 373 6.18 -15.90 30.34
C PRO A 373 5.30 -17.16 30.31
N CYS A 374 4.58 -17.37 29.20
CA CYS A 374 3.67 -18.50 29.01
C CYS A 374 4.42 -19.83 28.86
N LYS A 375 5.42 -19.88 27.96
CA LYS A 375 6.28 -21.05 27.67
C LYS A 375 5.57 -22.36 27.27
N VAL A 376 4.29 -22.32 26.93
CA VAL A 376 3.56 -23.48 26.39
C VAL A 376 4.00 -23.75 24.95
N GLU A 377 4.20 -25.01 24.60
CA GLU A 377 4.45 -25.44 23.23
C GLU A 377 3.17 -25.32 22.38
N LEU A 378 3.26 -24.54 21.29
CA LEU A 378 2.16 -24.31 20.36
C LEU A 378 2.08 -25.46 19.34
N ALA A 379 0.97 -25.60 18.63
CA ALA A 379 0.78 -26.62 17.56
C ALA A 379 1.82 -26.55 16.43
N CYS A 380 2.56 -25.44 16.33
CA CYS A 380 3.69 -25.29 15.40
C CYS A 380 5.03 -25.81 15.93
N GLY A 381 5.09 -26.37 17.14
CA GLY A 381 6.31 -26.83 17.82
C GLY A 381 7.13 -25.72 18.50
N HIS A 382 6.72 -24.46 18.37
CA HIS A 382 7.40 -23.32 19.02
C HIS A 382 6.82 -23.01 20.40
N LEU A 383 7.65 -22.48 21.30
CA LEU A 383 7.21 -21.99 22.60
C LEU A 383 6.47 -20.65 22.48
N CYS A 384 5.38 -20.50 23.24
CA CYS A 384 4.61 -19.27 23.29
C CYS A 384 5.44 -18.10 23.86
N ALA A 385 5.65 -17.07 23.04
CA ALA A 385 6.38 -15.85 23.39
C ALA A 385 5.56 -14.86 24.26
N GLY A 386 4.26 -15.11 24.44
CA GLY A 386 3.37 -14.24 25.22
C GLY A 386 3.52 -14.39 26.73
N THR A 387 2.89 -13.49 27.48
CA THR A 387 2.79 -13.58 28.95
C THR A 387 1.53 -14.33 29.39
N CYS A 388 1.54 -14.85 30.61
CA CYS A 388 0.41 -15.52 31.24
C CYS A 388 -0.87 -14.67 31.19
N GLY A 389 -0.77 -13.36 31.45
CA GLY A 389 -1.91 -12.46 31.36
C GLY A 389 -2.40 -12.15 29.94
N GLN A 390 -1.51 -12.20 28.93
CA GLN A 390 -1.91 -12.10 27.51
C GLN A 390 -2.58 -13.39 27.03
N CYS A 391 -2.09 -14.53 27.47
CA CYS A 391 -2.62 -15.85 27.13
C CYS A 391 -3.83 -16.28 27.98
N SER A 392 -4.39 -15.36 28.79
CA SER A 392 -5.49 -15.63 29.73
C SER A 392 -5.26 -16.88 30.59
N ASN A 393 -4.06 -16.99 31.18
CA ASN A 393 -3.57 -18.14 31.92
C ASN A 393 -3.47 -19.44 31.09
N GLN A 394 -2.78 -19.35 29.94
CA GLN A 394 -2.52 -20.46 29.01
C GLN A 394 -3.78 -21.00 28.28
N ARG A 395 -4.90 -20.29 28.31
CA ARG A 395 -6.15 -20.70 27.64
C ARG A 395 -6.21 -20.26 26.19
N LEU A 396 -5.87 -19.00 25.92
CA LEU A 396 -6.04 -18.35 24.63
C LEU A 396 -4.70 -17.75 24.18
N HIS A 397 -3.89 -18.48 23.44
CA HIS A 397 -2.55 -18.03 23.09
C HIS A 397 -2.54 -16.93 22.02
N GLU A 398 -1.45 -16.16 21.99
CA GLU A 398 -1.12 -15.28 20.87
C GLU A 398 -0.60 -16.10 19.68
N THR A 399 -0.71 -15.54 18.47
CA THR A 399 -0.10 -16.12 17.27
C THR A 399 1.41 -16.26 17.44
N CYS A 400 1.98 -17.38 16.97
CA CYS A 400 3.42 -17.57 17.08
C CYS A 400 4.17 -16.51 16.26
N GLN A 401 5.17 -15.88 16.88
CA GLN A 401 5.97 -14.82 16.27
C GLN A 401 7.31 -15.30 15.68
N MET A 402 7.55 -16.62 15.70
CA MET A 402 8.74 -17.21 15.07
C MET A 402 8.63 -17.13 13.54
N LYS A 403 9.73 -16.99 12.83
CA LYS A 403 9.73 -16.95 11.34
C LYS A 403 9.30 -18.30 10.74
N CYS A 404 8.45 -18.30 9.71
CA CYS A 404 8.09 -19.51 8.94
C CYS A 404 9.28 -19.88 8.02
N GLN A 405 9.81 -21.11 8.12
CA GLN A 405 10.86 -21.63 7.22
C GLN A 405 10.30 -22.52 6.10
N LYS A 406 8.97 -22.53 5.89
CA LYS A 406 8.34 -23.39 4.87
C LYS A 406 8.54 -22.79 3.48
N ILE A 407 8.83 -23.66 2.50
CA ILE A 407 8.84 -23.32 1.08
C ILE A 407 7.38 -23.31 0.58
N LEU A 408 6.95 -22.17 0.03
CA LEU A 408 5.62 -22.00 -0.55
C LEU A 408 5.50 -22.76 -1.89
N ILE A 409 4.28 -22.96 -2.39
CA ILE A 409 3.99 -23.58 -3.71
C ILE A 409 4.68 -22.90 -4.92
N CYS A 410 5.22 -21.70 -4.71
CA CYS A 410 5.97 -20.94 -5.70
C CYS A 410 7.50 -21.16 -5.63
N GLY A 411 7.97 -21.98 -4.68
CA GLY A 411 9.40 -22.23 -4.43
C GLY A 411 10.09 -21.18 -3.56
N HIS A 412 9.40 -20.11 -3.14
CA HIS A 412 9.96 -19.11 -2.23
C HIS A 412 9.81 -19.54 -0.76
N GLU A 413 10.84 -19.29 0.03
CA GLU A 413 10.76 -19.37 1.49
C GLU A 413 9.78 -18.32 2.03
N CYS A 414 8.91 -18.71 2.95
CA CYS A 414 8.00 -17.80 3.62
C CYS A 414 8.79 -16.76 4.44
N GLN A 415 8.39 -15.48 4.35
CA GLN A 415 9.02 -14.41 5.15
C GLN A 415 8.17 -13.99 6.36
N ASP A 416 7.00 -14.61 6.53
CA ASP A 416 6.02 -14.28 7.57
C ASP A 416 6.20 -15.10 8.86
N THR A 417 5.44 -14.73 9.89
CA THR A 417 5.42 -15.44 11.17
C THR A 417 4.69 -16.79 11.08
N CYS A 418 5.07 -17.72 11.95
CA CYS A 418 4.54 -19.06 12.03
C CYS A 418 3.06 -19.02 12.47
N SER A 419 2.12 -19.18 11.55
CA SER A 419 0.68 -19.15 11.86
C SER A 419 -0.11 -19.87 10.77
N SER A 420 0.13 -19.46 9.53
CA SER A 420 -0.22 -20.12 8.27
C SER A 420 0.46 -19.27 7.20
N CYS A 421 1.20 -19.89 6.28
CA CYS A 421 2.12 -19.14 5.42
C CYS A 421 1.29 -18.55 4.25
N PRO A 422 1.12 -17.21 4.18
CA PRO A 422 0.22 -16.57 3.22
C PRO A 422 0.74 -16.72 1.78
N PRO A 423 -0.10 -16.45 0.76
CA PRO A 423 0.36 -16.44 -0.63
C PRO A 423 1.52 -15.46 -0.81
N CYS A 424 2.49 -15.87 -1.63
CA CYS A 424 3.73 -15.12 -1.80
C CYS A 424 3.49 -13.70 -2.34
N THR A 425 4.04 -12.70 -1.65
CA THR A 425 3.91 -11.28 -2.01
C THR A 425 5.04 -10.75 -2.90
N ARG A 426 6.08 -11.57 -3.16
CA ARG A 426 7.19 -11.21 -4.07
C ARG A 426 6.67 -10.94 -5.48
N PRO A 427 7.36 -10.11 -6.29
CA PRO A 427 7.01 -9.92 -7.69
C PRO A 427 7.02 -11.27 -8.43
N CYS A 428 6.07 -11.47 -9.33
CA CYS A 428 6.03 -12.69 -10.12
C CYS A 428 7.22 -12.73 -11.09
N GLU A 429 8.06 -13.75 -10.93
CA GLU A 429 9.25 -13.97 -11.75
C GLU A 429 8.94 -14.71 -13.07
N THR A 430 7.67 -15.00 -13.36
CA THR A 430 7.25 -15.58 -14.66
C THR A 430 7.40 -14.55 -15.76
N ALA A 431 8.20 -14.88 -16.76
CA ALA A 431 8.48 -14.04 -17.91
C ALA A 431 8.61 -14.90 -19.17
N CYS A 432 8.23 -14.33 -20.30
CA CYS A 432 8.53 -14.86 -21.62
C CYS A 432 9.37 -13.84 -22.40
N THR A 433 9.74 -14.18 -23.64
CA THR A 433 10.45 -13.27 -24.57
C THR A 433 9.61 -12.05 -24.95
N HIS A 434 8.28 -12.11 -24.84
CA HIS A 434 7.37 -11.01 -25.17
C HIS A 434 7.10 -10.07 -23.99
N SER A 435 6.89 -10.62 -22.78
CA SER A 435 6.45 -9.84 -21.62
C SER A 435 6.80 -10.50 -20.28
N ARG A 436 6.79 -9.70 -19.23
CA ARG A 436 6.96 -10.13 -17.82
C ARG A 436 5.64 -9.95 -17.08
N CYS A 437 5.32 -10.87 -16.16
CA CYS A 437 4.11 -10.78 -15.37
C CYS A 437 4.18 -9.58 -14.39
N PRO A 438 3.22 -8.64 -14.42
CA PRO A 438 3.22 -7.48 -13.51
C PRO A 438 2.63 -7.78 -12.12
N LYS A 439 2.12 -9.00 -11.90
CA LYS A 439 1.39 -9.42 -10.69
C LYS A 439 2.31 -9.93 -9.59
N LYS A 440 1.77 -10.10 -8.37
CA LYS A 440 2.49 -10.78 -7.27
C LYS A 440 2.53 -12.29 -7.52
N CYS A 441 3.54 -12.96 -6.99
CA CYS A 441 3.78 -14.39 -7.22
C CYS A 441 2.62 -15.27 -6.73
N GLY A 442 1.94 -14.88 -5.65
CA GLY A 442 0.77 -15.57 -5.12
C GLY A 442 -0.51 -15.40 -5.95
N GLU A 443 -0.54 -14.48 -6.92
CA GLU A 443 -1.72 -14.22 -7.75
C GLU A 443 -1.73 -15.10 -9.02
N LEU A 444 -2.90 -15.19 -9.66
CA LEU A 444 -3.05 -15.88 -10.95
C LEU A 444 -2.39 -15.06 -12.06
N CYS A 445 -1.36 -15.62 -12.70
CA CYS A 445 -0.70 -15.04 -13.85
C CYS A 445 -1.67 -14.96 -15.05
N SER A 446 -1.51 -13.91 -15.87
CA SER A 446 -2.21 -13.82 -17.14
C SER A 446 -1.40 -14.54 -18.23
N PRO A 447 -2.00 -15.47 -19.00
CA PRO A 447 -1.27 -16.23 -20.02
C PRO A 447 -0.85 -15.32 -21.19
N CYS A 448 0.36 -15.54 -21.73
CA CYS A 448 0.82 -14.85 -22.93
C CYS A 448 0.20 -15.46 -24.19
N VAL A 449 -0.55 -14.65 -24.95
CA VAL A 449 -1.28 -15.06 -26.16
C VAL A 449 -0.53 -14.75 -27.46
N GLU A 450 0.70 -14.26 -27.38
CA GLU A 450 1.56 -14.04 -28.55
C GLU A 450 2.06 -15.38 -29.12
N ASN A 451 2.44 -15.40 -30.40
CA ASN A 451 3.04 -16.57 -31.04
C ASN A 451 4.41 -16.89 -30.43
N CYS A 452 4.73 -18.16 -30.19
CA CYS A 452 5.98 -18.54 -29.55
C CYS A 452 7.20 -18.18 -30.41
N SER A 453 8.11 -17.34 -29.88
CA SER A 453 9.34 -16.92 -30.57
C SER A 453 10.43 -17.99 -30.68
N TRP A 454 10.16 -19.24 -30.27
CA TRP A 454 11.15 -20.31 -30.30
C TRP A 454 11.34 -20.88 -31.70
N ALA A 455 12.32 -20.32 -32.43
CA ALA A 455 12.70 -20.75 -33.76
C ALA A 455 14.21 -20.93 -33.89
N CYS A 456 14.64 -21.91 -34.67
CA CYS A 456 16.00 -21.99 -35.20
C CYS A 456 15.94 -22.15 -36.72
N ARG A 457 17.09 -22.09 -37.39
CA ARG A 457 17.18 -22.26 -38.86
C ARG A 457 16.57 -23.57 -39.39
N HIS A 458 16.41 -24.57 -38.51
CA HIS A 458 15.90 -25.89 -38.88
C HIS A 458 14.40 -26.07 -38.59
N LYS A 459 13.84 -25.37 -37.59
CA LYS A 459 12.47 -25.60 -37.09
C LYS A 459 11.94 -24.37 -36.33
N SER A 460 10.66 -24.03 -36.50
CA SER A 460 9.94 -22.96 -35.77
C SER A 460 8.76 -23.53 -34.97
N CYS A 461 8.34 -22.82 -33.91
CA CYS A 461 7.15 -23.16 -33.13
C CYS A 461 5.93 -22.38 -33.64
N GLU A 462 4.80 -23.04 -33.87
CA GLU A 462 3.55 -22.42 -34.33
C GLU A 462 2.51 -22.25 -33.20
N GLU A 463 2.82 -22.71 -31.99
CA GLU A 463 1.92 -22.63 -30.84
C GLU A 463 1.97 -21.25 -30.16
N LEU A 464 0.90 -20.91 -29.43
CA LEU A 464 0.90 -19.73 -28.57
C LEU A 464 1.95 -19.85 -27.45
N CYS A 465 2.49 -18.72 -27.01
CA CYS A 465 3.55 -18.68 -26.00
C CYS A 465 3.13 -19.34 -24.68
N CYS A 466 1.85 -19.26 -24.30
CA CYS A 466 1.33 -19.94 -23.10
C CYS A 466 1.15 -21.45 -23.24
N LEU A 467 1.20 -22.01 -24.45
CA LEU A 467 1.03 -23.44 -24.73
C LEU A 467 2.39 -24.17 -24.70
N PRO A 468 2.43 -25.43 -24.22
CA PRO A 468 3.63 -26.25 -24.30
C PRO A 468 4.00 -26.43 -25.78
N CYS A 469 5.27 -26.18 -26.09
CA CYS A 469 5.75 -26.27 -27.47
C CYS A 469 5.69 -27.74 -27.93
N LYS A 470 5.02 -28.00 -29.06
CA LYS A 470 4.94 -29.35 -29.66
C LYS A 470 6.19 -29.73 -30.46
N ARG A 471 7.03 -28.74 -30.79
CA ARG A 471 8.28 -28.92 -31.52
C ARG A 471 9.34 -29.64 -30.67
N PRO A 472 10.07 -30.64 -31.20
CA PRO A 472 11.21 -31.27 -30.51
C PRO A 472 12.46 -30.37 -30.51
N PRO A 473 13.35 -30.50 -29.50
CA PRO A 473 14.57 -29.72 -29.40
C PRO A 473 15.51 -29.94 -30.60
N CYS A 474 16.36 -28.95 -30.90
CA CYS A 474 17.38 -29.07 -31.93
C CYS A 474 18.68 -29.60 -31.31
N ASN A 475 19.17 -30.73 -31.81
CA ASN A 475 20.43 -31.34 -31.35
C ASN A 475 21.63 -30.99 -32.26
N VAL A 476 21.46 -30.03 -33.17
CA VAL A 476 22.54 -29.59 -34.07
C VAL A 476 23.43 -28.60 -33.32
N GLN A 477 24.75 -28.80 -33.39
CA GLN A 477 25.74 -27.87 -32.81
C GLN A 477 25.61 -26.47 -33.42
N CYS A 478 25.83 -25.44 -32.59
CA CYS A 478 25.75 -24.05 -33.02
C CYS A 478 26.86 -23.69 -34.02
N SER A 479 26.47 -23.12 -35.16
CA SER A 479 27.37 -22.77 -36.27
C SER A 479 28.21 -21.50 -36.02
N LYS A 480 28.03 -20.83 -34.88
CA LYS A 480 28.74 -19.58 -34.54
C LYS A 480 30.17 -19.88 -34.07
N ARG A 481 31.12 -19.03 -34.45
CA ARG A 481 32.48 -19.04 -33.91
C ARG A 481 32.57 -18.09 -32.71
N ARG A 482 33.22 -18.53 -31.63
CA ARG A 482 33.47 -17.72 -30.44
C ARG A 482 34.58 -16.68 -30.71
N PRO A 483 34.75 -15.65 -29.85
CA PRO A 483 35.87 -14.70 -29.96
C PRO A 483 37.25 -15.37 -29.97
N CYS A 484 37.39 -16.52 -29.31
CA CYS A 484 38.57 -17.37 -29.34
C CYS A 484 38.74 -18.19 -30.65
N LYS A 485 37.93 -17.92 -31.69
CA LYS A 485 37.92 -18.55 -33.02
C LYS A 485 37.49 -20.02 -33.08
N HIS A 486 37.31 -20.69 -31.94
CA HIS A 486 36.74 -22.03 -31.84
C HIS A 486 35.23 -22.07 -32.16
N LEU A 487 34.76 -23.23 -32.60
CA LEU A 487 33.34 -23.48 -32.82
C LEU A 487 32.59 -23.47 -31.49
N CYS A 488 31.36 -22.96 -31.48
CA CYS A 488 30.53 -22.94 -30.27
C CYS A 488 30.19 -24.36 -29.83
N SER A 489 30.42 -24.67 -28.54
CA SER A 489 30.03 -25.92 -27.89
C SER A 489 28.55 -25.96 -27.46
N GLY A 490 27.79 -24.91 -27.80
CA GLY A 490 26.36 -24.83 -27.55
C GLY A 490 25.50 -25.39 -28.69
N LEU A 491 24.20 -25.43 -28.45
CA LEU A 491 23.20 -25.95 -29.39
C LEU A 491 22.57 -24.86 -30.27
N CYS A 492 22.11 -25.26 -31.44
CA CYS A 492 21.41 -24.38 -32.38
C CYS A 492 20.05 -23.92 -31.82
N GLY A 493 19.89 -22.61 -31.63
CA GLY A 493 18.65 -22.00 -31.13
C GLY A 493 18.61 -21.77 -29.61
N GLU A 494 19.69 -22.13 -28.90
CA GLU A 494 19.90 -21.80 -27.48
C GLU A 494 20.90 -20.64 -27.34
N GLU A 495 20.97 -20.05 -26.15
CA GLU A 495 22.03 -19.09 -25.83
C GLU A 495 23.39 -19.81 -25.84
N CYS A 496 24.38 -19.18 -26.47
CA CYS A 496 25.71 -19.79 -26.58
C CYS A 496 26.40 -19.77 -25.22
N PRO A 497 26.90 -20.91 -24.71
CA PRO A 497 27.52 -20.98 -23.40
C PRO A 497 28.75 -20.07 -23.32
N ARG A 498 28.98 -19.50 -22.13
CA ARG A 498 30.12 -18.63 -21.84
C ARG A 498 31.48 -19.34 -21.87
N LEU A 499 31.51 -20.66 -21.64
CA LEU A 499 32.75 -21.44 -21.59
C LEU A 499 33.03 -22.15 -22.92
N CYS A 500 34.28 -22.18 -23.34
CA CYS A 500 34.75 -22.79 -24.58
C CYS A 500 35.31 -24.19 -24.27
N SER A 501 34.85 -25.21 -25.00
CA SER A 501 35.35 -26.58 -24.87
C SER A 501 36.85 -26.76 -25.19
N VAL A 502 37.49 -25.76 -25.82
CA VAL A 502 38.92 -25.80 -26.18
C VAL A 502 39.78 -24.88 -25.31
N CYS A 503 39.33 -23.64 -25.04
CA CYS A 503 40.09 -22.67 -24.25
C CYS A 503 39.92 -22.83 -22.75
N ASP A 504 38.72 -23.21 -22.30
CA ASP A 504 38.32 -23.18 -20.89
C ASP A 504 38.23 -24.61 -20.31
N LYS A 505 39.09 -25.52 -20.80
CA LYS A 505 39.06 -26.95 -20.44
C LYS A 505 39.17 -27.16 -18.93
N GLU A 506 40.10 -26.48 -18.25
CA GLU A 506 40.30 -26.62 -16.81
C GLU A 506 39.09 -26.10 -16.00
N THR A 507 38.44 -25.03 -16.46
CA THR A 507 37.22 -24.46 -15.84
C THR A 507 36.01 -25.38 -16.05
N LEU A 508 35.88 -25.96 -17.23
CA LEU A 508 34.82 -26.94 -17.51
C LEU A 508 35.01 -28.25 -16.74
N VAL A 509 36.26 -28.68 -16.51
CA VAL A 509 36.56 -29.86 -15.67
C VAL A 509 36.30 -29.58 -14.19
N SER A 510 36.58 -28.36 -13.71
CA SER A 510 36.39 -28.00 -12.29
C SER A 510 34.95 -27.59 -11.93
N GLU A 511 34.18 -27.04 -12.86
CA GLU A 511 32.75 -26.70 -12.67
C GLU A 511 31.79 -27.84 -13.06
N SER A 512 32.26 -28.85 -13.81
CA SER A 512 31.50 -30.07 -14.08
C SER A 512 31.44 -30.95 -12.82
N LEU A 513 30.22 -31.21 -12.34
CA LEU A 513 30.00 -31.98 -11.12
C LEU A 513 30.57 -33.41 -11.15
N TYR A 514 30.88 -34.00 -12.31
CA TYR A 514 31.29 -35.42 -12.40
C TYR A 514 32.33 -35.77 -13.48
N GLY A 515 33.15 -34.81 -13.91
CA GLY A 515 34.30 -35.11 -14.77
C GLY A 515 33.95 -35.04 -16.26
N PHE A 516 34.44 -34.00 -16.90
CA PHE A 516 34.45 -33.87 -18.35
C PHE A 516 35.66 -34.63 -18.91
N ASP A 517 35.44 -35.58 -19.82
CA ASP A 517 36.48 -36.45 -20.39
C ASP A 517 37.45 -35.73 -21.36
N GLY A 518 37.30 -34.41 -21.51
CA GLY A 518 38.16 -33.59 -22.37
C GLY A 518 37.80 -33.64 -23.86
N ASP A 519 36.70 -34.31 -24.23
CA ASP A 519 36.25 -34.46 -25.61
C ASP A 519 35.73 -33.11 -26.17
N PRO A 520 36.34 -32.56 -27.23
CA PRO A 520 35.90 -31.31 -27.84
C PRO A 520 34.52 -31.37 -28.52
N THR A 521 33.93 -32.57 -28.65
CA THR A 521 32.59 -32.79 -29.25
C THR A 521 31.44 -32.72 -28.25
N THR A 522 31.70 -32.73 -26.93
CA THR A 522 30.66 -32.62 -25.91
C THR A 522 29.94 -31.28 -25.98
N LEU A 523 28.61 -31.35 -25.91
CA LEU A 523 27.73 -30.18 -26.01
C LEU A 523 27.28 -29.73 -24.62
N PHE A 524 27.28 -28.42 -24.43
CA PHE A 524 26.93 -27.80 -23.16
C PHE A 524 25.76 -26.83 -23.31
N ILE A 525 24.98 -26.70 -22.24
CA ILE A 525 23.89 -25.75 -22.11
C ILE A 525 24.08 -24.88 -20.87
N GLU A 526 23.89 -23.57 -21.03
CA GLU A 526 23.89 -22.62 -19.92
C GLU A 526 22.46 -22.45 -19.42
N VAL A 527 22.21 -22.73 -18.15
CA VAL A 527 20.91 -22.52 -17.48
C VAL A 527 20.83 -21.11 -16.89
N ASP A 528 19.62 -20.65 -16.54
CA ASP A 528 19.35 -19.28 -16.06
C ASP A 528 20.26 -18.75 -14.94
N CYS A 529 20.78 -19.66 -14.08
CA CYS A 529 21.69 -19.32 -13.00
C CYS A 529 23.16 -19.15 -13.43
N GLY A 530 23.46 -19.26 -14.74
CA GLY A 530 24.79 -19.11 -15.33
C GLY A 530 25.66 -20.38 -15.29
N HIS A 531 25.17 -21.48 -14.72
CA HIS A 531 25.90 -22.75 -14.71
C HIS A 531 25.86 -23.40 -16.09
N VAL A 532 27.02 -23.89 -16.53
CA VAL A 532 27.19 -24.61 -17.80
C VAL A 532 27.14 -26.11 -17.49
N ILE A 533 26.16 -26.81 -18.05
CA ILE A 533 25.89 -28.23 -17.76
C ILE A 533 25.93 -29.01 -19.08
N GLU A 534 26.40 -30.25 -19.02
CA GLU A 534 26.34 -31.18 -20.14
C GLU A 534 24.89 -31.48 -20.54
N VAL A 535 24.64 -31.48 -21.85
CA VAL A 535 23.28 -31.62 -22.42
C VAL A 535 22.65 -32.97 -22.08
N ASP A 536 23.39 -34.07 -22.17
CA ASP A 536 22.84 -35.42 -21.97
C ASP A 536 22.42 -35.64 -20.51
N PHE A 537 23.25 -35.17 -19.57
CA PHE A 537 22.92 -35.18 -18.14
C PHE A 537 21.69 -34.32 -17.83
N MET A 538 21.64 -33.09 -18.36
CA MET A 538 20.52 -32.18 -18.11
C MET A 538 19.21 -32.72 -18.72
N ASP A 539 19.27 -33.42 -19.85
CA ASP A 539 18.13 -34.11 -20.45
C ASP A 539 17.59 -35.24 -19.57
N GLU A 540 18.46 -36.04 -18.93
CA GLU A 540 18.03 -37.04 -17.96
C GLU A 540 17.48 -36.40 -16.68
N TRP A 541 18.16 -35.38 -16.14
CA TRP A 541 17.72 -34.64 -14.96
C TRP A 541 16.32 -34.04 -15.14
N MET A 542 16.01 -33.52 -16.34
CA MET A 542 14.70 -32.97 -16.67
C MET A 542 13.62 -34.04 -16.89
N LYS A 543 14.00 -35.29 -17.17
CA LYS A 543 13.06 -36.42 -17.29
C LYS A 543 12.74 -37.08 -15.93
N THR A 544 13.59 -36.93 -14.92
CA THR A 544 13.30 -37.48 -13.58
C THR A 544 11.99 -36.91 -13.03
N SER A 545 11.14 -37.77 -12.44
CA SER A 545 9.92 -37.32 -11.76
C SER A 545 10.30 -36.44 -10.57
N THR A 546 9.69 -35.26 -10.44
CA THR A 546 9.88 -34.34 -9.30
C THR A 546 9.52 -35.02 -7.98
N ALA A 547 10.52 -35.46 -7.23
CA ALA A 547 10.42 -35.67 -5.80
C ALA A 547 11.77 -35.33 -5.16
N SER A 548 12.08 -34.03 -5.05
CA SER A 548 12.90 -33.62 -3.91
C SER A 548 12.00 -33.77 -2.68
N SER A 549 12.11 -34.91 -2.02
CA SER A 549 11.58 -35.12 -0.68
C SER A 549 12.35 -34.21 0.28
N ASP A 550 11.64 -33.43 1.08
CA ASP A 550 12.22 -32.99 2.36
C ASP A 550 12.55 -34.25 3.19
N GLU A 551 13.47 -34.15 4.15
CA GLU A 551 13.80 -35.23 5.11
C GLU A 551 12.56 -35.79 5.85
N SER A 552 11.41 -35.11 5.74
CA SER A 552 10.11 -35.44 6.31
C SER A 552 9.12 -36.11 5.35
N GLY A 553 9.51 -36.43 4.10
CA GLY A 553 8.68 -37.18 3.15
C GLY A 553 7.50 -36.41 2.52
N ASN A 554 7.45 -35.09 2.65
CA ASN A 554 6.41 -34.27 2.01
C ASN A 554 6.76 -33.90 0.56
N MET A 555 5.74 -33.91 -0.29
CA MET A 555 5.84 -33.69 -1.74
C MET A 555 5.89 -32.18 -2.05
N VAL A 556 7.06 -31.66 -2.43
CA VAL A 556 7.24 -30.24 -2.77
C VAL A 556 6.85 -30.00 -4.23
N ILE A 557 5.71 -29.31 -4.45
CA ILE A 557 5.30 -28.85 -5.77
C ILE A 557 6.16 -27.62 -6.13
N GLY A 558 7.02 -27.74 -7.13
CA GLY A 558 7.94 -26.66 -7.55
C GLY A 558 8.54 -26.86 -8.93
N LEU A 559 9.12 -25.79 -9.48
CA LEU A 559 9.89 -25.85 -10.74
C LEU A 559 11.14 -26.70 -10.56
N LYS A 560 11.58 -27.38 -11.64
CA LYS A 560 12.86 -28.10 -11.65
C LYS A 560 14.01 -27.15 -11.39
N CYS A 561 14.87 -27.50 -10.45
CA CYS A 561 16.01 -26.70 -10.06
C CYS A 561 17.30 -27.15 -10.75
N CYS A 562 18.23 -26.21 -10.90
CA CYS A 562 19.61 -26.46 -11.28
C CYS A 562 20.23 -27.49 -10.31
N PRO A 563 20.89 -28.53 -10.82
CA PRO A 563 21.52 -29.56 -9.99
C PRO A 563 22.64 -28.99 -9.11
N VAL A 564 23.31 -27.92 -9.56
CA VAL A 564 24.44 -27.28 -8.87
C VAL A 564 23.98 -26.34 -7.74
N CYS A 565 23.19 -25.33 -8.07
CA CYS A 565 22.85 -24.25 -7.14
C CYS A 565 21.40 -24.25 -6.65
N LYS A 566 20.62 -25.27 -6.99
CA LYS A 566 19.18 -25.41 -6.67
C LYS A 566 18.30 -24.23 -7.11
N SER A 567 18.79 -23.35 -7.98
CA SER A 567 17.99 -22.26 -8.56
C SER A 567 16.98 -22.81 -9.59
N PRO A 568 15.71 -22.37 -9.59
CA PRO A 568 14.69 -22.88 -10.50
C PRO A 568 15.00 -22.53 -11.97
N VAL A 569 14.87 -23.50 -12.87
CA VAL A 569 15.07 -23.35 -14.32
C VAL A 569 13.78 -22.83 -14.95
N ARG A 570 13.81 -21.63 -15.55
CA ARG A 570 12.64 -20.92 -16.07
C ARG A 570 12.77 -20.53 -17.55
N LYS A 571 13.98 -20.25 -18.03
CA LYS A 571 14.27 -19.69 -19.37
C LYS A 571 15.26 -20.55 -20.13
N CYS A 572 14.92 -21.82 -20.33
CA CYS A 572 15.67 -22.70 -21.22
C CYS A 572 14.79 -23.14 -22.38
N ALA A 573 15.19 -22.82 -23.62
CA ALA A 573 14.31 -23.03 -24.75
C ALA A 573 14.12 -24.52 -25.04
N ARG A 574 15.19 -25.32 -24.91
CA ARG A 574 15.18 -26.79 -24.98
C ARG A 574 14.14 -27.43 -24.05
N TYR A 575 14.03 -26.96 -22.81
CA TYR A 575 13.13 -27.51 -21.79
C TYR A 575 11.81 -26.74 -21.62
N ASN A 576 11.49 -25.82 -22.54
CA ASN A 576 10.28 -25.00 -22.47
C ASN A 576 9.00 -25.82 -22.36
N LYS A 577 8.95 -27.03 -22.94
CA LYS A 577 7.79 -27.91 -22.82
C LYS A 577 7.54 -28.31 -21.35
N GLN A 578 8.54 -28.88 -20.68
CA GLN A 578 8.43 -29.32 -19.28
C GLN A 578 8.21 -28.13 -18.34
N ILE A 579 8.88 -26.99 -18.59
CA ILE A 579 8.71 -25.76 -17.80
C ILE A 579 7.27 -25.25 -17.90
N LYS A 580 6.71 -25.16 -19.11
CA LYS A 580 5.33 -24.69 -19.32
C LYS A 580 4.28 -25.65 -18.77
N GLU A 581 4.48 -26.96 -18.86
CA GLU A 581 3.62 -27.96 -18.24
C GLU A 581 3.59 -27.80 -16.71
N MET A 582 4.75 -27.61 -16.09
CA MET A 582 4.85 -27.39 -14.64
C MET A 582 4.25 -26.05 -14.20
N LEU A 583 4.49 -24.96 -14.95
CA LEU A 583 3.87 -23.66 -14.67
C LEU A 583 2.34 -23.73 -14.74
N ARG A 584 1.78 -24.45 -15.71
CA ARG A 584 0.34 -24.68 -15.81
C ARG A 584 -0.20 -25.53 -14.67
N TYR A 585 0.55 -26.54 -14.24
CA TYR A 585 0.18 -27.31 -13.06
C TYR A 585 0.12 -26.41 -11.82
N ILE A 586 1.13 -25.57 -11.58
CA ILE A 586 1.16 -24.59 -10.49
C ILE A 586 -0.03 -23.61 -10.59
N GLU A 587 -0.35 -23.11 -11.78
CA GLU A 587 -1.51 -22.25 -12.00
C GLU A 587 -2.85 -22.98 -11.77
N SER A 588 -2.95 -24.25 -12.13
CA SER A 588 -4.14 -25.07 -11.87
C SER A 588 -4.36 -25.29 -10.38
N VAL A 589 -3.29 -25.48 -9.61
CA VAL A 589 -3.33 -25.55 -8.14
C VAL A 589 -3.75 -24.20 -7.58
N LYS A 590 -3.12 -23.10 -8.00
CA LYS A 590 -3.53 -21.73 -7.59
C LYS A 590 -4.99 -21.44 -7.91
N LYS A 591 -5.49 -21.87 -9.07
CA LYS A 591 -6.89 -21.66 -9.48
C LYS A 591 -7.86 -22.44 -8.60
N LYS A 592 -7.55 -23.69 -8.24
CA LYS A 592 -8.33 -24.47 -7.26
C LYS A 592 -8.36 -23.81 -5.87
N TYR A 593 -7.28 -23.11 -5.50
CA TYR A 593 -7.20 -22.39 -4.23
C TYR A 593 -7.88 -21.01 -4.25
N ILE A 594 -7.93 -20.29 -5.38
CA ILE A 594 -8.33 -18.86 -5.45
C ILE A 594 -9.74 -18.64 -6.07
N GLY A 595 -10.19 -19.49 -7.00
CA GLY A 595 -11.19 -19.11 -8.00
C GLY A 595 -12.65 -19.00 -7.56
N GLU A 596 -13.14 -19.92 -6.73
CA GLU A 596 -14.59 -20.04 -6.46
C GLU A 596 -14.98 -19.53 -5.06
N LYS A 597 -14.09 -19.63 -4.09
CA LYS A 597 -14.39 -19.36 -2.68
C LYS A 597 -14.42 -17.87 -2.30
N HIS A 598 -13.66 -17.00 -2.98
CA HIS A 598 -13.53 -15.58 -2.60
C HIS A 598 -14.85 -14.80 -2.68
N THR A 599 -15.60 -14.95 -3.79
CA THR A 599 -16.87 -14.24 -3.99
C THR A 599 -17.98 -14.75 -3.07
N GLU A 600 -17.98 -16.06 -2.80
CA GLU A 600 -18.92 -16.69 -1.88
C GLU A 600 -18.63 -16.32 -0.43
N MET A 601 -17.37 -16.35 0.01
CA MET A 601 -16.98 -15.93 1.35
C MET A 601 -17.30 -14.46 1.62
N LYS A 602 -17.10 -13.57 0.64
CA LYS A 602 -17.49 -12.16 0.78
C LYS A 602 -19.01 -12.00 0.95
N ARG A 603 -19.82 -12.80 0.24
CA ARG A 603 -21.28 -12.84 0.44
C ARG A 603 -21.65 -13.38 1.82
N ARG A 604 -21.02 -14.48 2.26
CA ARG A 604 -21.25 -15.09 3.58
C ARG A 604 -20.89 -14.15 4.72
N LEU A 605 -19.74 -13.48 4.65
CA LEU A 605 -19.33 -12.50 5.65
C LEU A 605 -20.33 -11.35 5.76
N LYS A 606 -20.75 -10.77 4.63
CA LYS A 606 -21.80 -9.73 4.62
C LYS A 606 -23.12 -10.22 5.19
N HIS A 607 -23.53 -11.45 4.86
CA HIS A 607 -24.75 -12.05 5.39
C HIS A 607 -24.67 -12.22 6.92
N VAL A 608 -23.58 -12.79 7.44
CA VAL A 608 -23.39 -12.98 8.88
C VAL A 608 -23.36 -11.64 9.64
N ILE A 609 -22.75 -10.60 9.08
CA ILE A 609 -22.77 -9.25 9.69
C ILE A 609 -24.19 -8.67 9.70
N SER A 610 -24.97 -8.90 8.65
CA SER A 610 -26.34 -8.39 8.56
C SER A 610 -27.28 -8.95 9.64
N GLU A 611 -27.01 -10.15 10.15
CA GLU A 611 -27.77 -10.79 11.23
C GLU A 611 -27.48 -10.16 12.61
N ILE A 612 -26.41 -9.38 12.75
CA ILE A 612 -26.00 -8.76 14.01
C ILE A 612 -26.68 -7.39 14.15
N ARG A 613 -27.31 -7.15 15.31
CA ARG A 613 -28.12 -5.95 15.59
C ARG A 613 -27.64 -5.22 16.84
N GLY A 614 -27.93 -3.92 16.93
CA GLY A 614 -27.68 -3.10 18.12
C GLY A 614 -26.20 -2.79 18.39
N GLN A 615 -25.81 -2.70 19.66
CA GLN A 615 -24.45 -2.34 20.09
C GLN A 615 -23.38 -3.32 19.60
N ASP A 616 -23.72 -4.61 19.47
CA ASP A 616 -22.81 -5.64 18.98
C ASP A 616 -22.42 -5.41 17.50
N ARG A 617 -23.31 -4.79 16.71
CA ARG A 617 -23.04 -4.46 15.30
C ARG A 617 -22.01 -3.34 15.18
N LEU A 618 -22.13 -2.29 16.01
CA LEU A 618 -21.17 -1.18 16.04
C LEU A 618 -19.75 -1.64 16.41
N ILE A 619 -19.62 -2.63 17.29
CA ILE A 619 -18.33 -3.21 17.68
C ILE A 619 -17.68 -3.92 16.49
N ILE A 620 -18.47 -4.65 15.70
CA ILE A 620 -17.98 -5.39 14.53
C ILE A 620 -17.71 -4.45 13.35
N ASP A 621 -18.56 -3.45 13.13
CA ASP A 621 -18.36 -2.45 12.08
C ASP A 621 -17.07 -1.65 12.34
N ASN A 622 -16.77 -1.31 13.61
CA ASN A 622 -15.48 -0.70 13.97
C ASN A 622 -14.27 -1.65 13.83
N PHE A 623 -14.51 -2.97 13.90
CA PHE A 623 -13.48 -3.98 13.75
C PHE A 623 -13.14 -4.24 12.27
N ILE A 624 -14.13 -4.17 11.39
CA ILE A 624 -14.01 -4.38 9.95
C ILE A 624 -13.70 -3.04 9.27
N GLU A 625 -12.43 -2.76 9.00
CA GLU A 625 -12.06 -1.54 8.26
C GLU A 625 -12.57 -1.58 6.81
N GLU A 626 -13.23 -0.49 6.38
CA GLU A 626 -13.45 -0.15 4.97
C GLU A 626 -12.12 0.32 4.32
N GLY A 627 -11.17 -0.61 4.17
CA GLY A 627 -10.00 -0.38 3.33
C GLY A 627 -10.37 -0.58 1.86
N GLY A 628 -10.25 0.46 1.03
CA GLY A 628 -10.59 0.48 -0.39
C GLY A 628 -9.78 -0.43 -1.33
N GLU A 629 -9.16 -1.50 -0.82
CA GLU A 629 -8.44 -2.50 -1.60
C GLU A 629 -9.03 -3.90 -1.40
N VAL A 630 -8.97 -4.72 -2.44
CA VAL A 630 -9.48 -6.09 -2.45
C VAL A 630 -8.83 -6.89 -1.32
N LEU A 631 -9.57 -7.12 -0.23
CA LEU A 631 -9.15 -7.99 0.87
C LEU A 631 -8.81 -9.39 0.31
N SER A 632 -7.67 -9.95 0.74
CA SER A 632 -7.26 -11.31 0.38
C SER A 632 -8.21 -12.34 1.01
N GLU A 633 -8.35 -13.51 0.37
CA GLU A 633 -9.23 -14.60 0.84
C GLU A 633 -8.90 -15.03 2.28
N VAL A 634 -7.62 -15.05 2.63
CA VAL A 634 -7.12 -15.43 3.97
C VAL A 634 -7.63 -14.47 5.06
N ILE A 635 -7.72 -13.17 4.75
CA ILE A 635 -8.24 -12.17 5.68
C ILE A 635 -9.75 -12.33 5.83
N LEU A 636 -10.47 -12.59 4.73
CA LEU A 636 -11.92 -12.82 4.76
C LEU A 636 -12.28 -14.07 5.58
N GLU A 637 -11.52 -15.15 5.43
CA GLU A 637 -11.71 -16.38 6.22
C GLU A 637 -11.44 -16.14 7.71
N ALA A 638 -10.36 -15.42 8.04
CA ALA A 638 -10.05 -15.05 9.42
C ALA A 638 -11.16 -14.20 10.04
N GLN A 639 -11.64 -13.18 9.32
CA GLN A 639 -12.74 -12.32 9.76
C GLN A 639 -14.03 -13.11 9.95
N LEU A 640 -14.38 -14.00 9.00
CA LEU A 640 -15.57 -14.85 9.10
C LEU A 640 -15.53 -15.75 10.35
N ASN A 641 -14.40 -16.39 10.60
CA ASN A 641 -14.19 -17.24 11.79
C ASN A 641 -14.29 -16.42 13.08
N GLN A 642 -13.69 -15.22 13.13
CA GLN A 642 -13.78 -14.33 14.29
C GLN A 642 -15.21 -13.85 14.55
N VAL A 643 -15.97 -13.47 13.51
CA VAL A 643 -17.36 -13.02 13.66
C VAL A 643 -18.28 -14.17 14.11
N ASN A 644 -18.09 -15.38 13.57
CA ASN A 644 -18.86 -16.56 14.02
C ASN A 644 -18.59 -16.90 15.49
N LEU A 645 -17.32 -16.87 15.92
CA LEU A 645 -16.96 -17.04 17.33
C LEU A 645 -17.56 -15.93 18.20
N PHE A 646 -17.53 -14.68 17.73
CA PHE A 646 -18.11 -13.55 18.46
C PHE A 646 -19.62 -13.72 18.69
N ARG A 647 -20.38 -14.16 17.67
CA ARG A 647 -21.81 -14.46 17.81
C ARG A 647 -22.07 -15.51 18.88
N LEU A 648 -21.29 -16.60 18.86
CA LEU A 648 -21.44 -17.70 19.80
C LEU A 648 -21.11 -17.25 21.24
N VAL A 649 -20.02 -16.53 21.45
CA VAL A 649 -19.64 -16.01 22.77
C VAL A 649 -20.66 -14.99 23.28
N THR A 650 -21.21 -14.16 22.40
CA THR A 650 -22.27 -13.19 22.76
C THR A 650 -23.57 -13.90 23.17
N ALA A 651 -23.93 -14.98 22.49
CA ALA A 651 -25.07 -15.82 22.88
C ALA A 651 -24.83 -16.48 24.26
N MET A 652 -23.63 -17.01 24.50
CA MET A 652 -23.26 -17.57 25.81
C MET A 652 -23.29 -16.51 26.92
N ARG A 653 -22.87 -15.28 26.64
CA ARG A 653 -22.95 -14.15 27.59
C ARG A 653 -24.39 -13.89 28.01
N LYS A 654 -25.31 -13.77 27.05
CA LYS A 654 -26.75 -13.57 27.31
C LYS A 654 -27.35 -14.73 28.12
N ALA A 655 -27.02 -15.98 27.76
CA ALA A 655 -27.46 -17.16 28.51
C ALA A 655 -26.91 -17.19 29.94
N THR A 656 -25.68 -16.71 30.16
CA THR A 656 -25.07 -16.62 31.49
C THR A 656 -25.75 -15.53 32.33
N GLU A 657 -26.01 -14.35 31.75
CA GLU A 657 -26.73 -13.24 32.40
C GLU A 657 -28.17 -13.63 32.77
N GLU A 658 -28.84 -14.40 31.93
CA GLU A 658 -30.16 -14.98 32.21
C GLU A 658 -30.10 -16.00 33.36
N CYS A 659 -29.08 -16.86 33.37
CA CYS A 659 -28.84 -17.80 34.47
C CYS A 659 -28.65 -17.07 35.80
N ILE A 660 -27.84 -16.01 35.84
CA ILE A 660 -27.63 -15.19 37.05
C ILE A 660 -28.94 -14.57 37.54
N ARG A 661 -29.80 -14.09 36.63
CA ARG A 661 -31.12 -13.53 36.99
C ARG A 661 -32.08 -14.58 37.56
N ARG A 662 -31.95 -15.84 37.17
CA ARG A 662 -32.80 -16.95 37.64
C ARG A 662 -32.33 -17.57 38.96
N PHE A 663 -31.02 -17.66 39.15
CA PHE A 663 -30.40 -18.37 40.26
C PHE A 663 -29.61 -17.38 41.13
N ASP A 664 -30.31 -16.64 42.01
CA ASP A 664 -29.75 -15.61 42.92
C ASP A 664 -28.59 -16.11 43.84
N GLY A 665 -28.37 -17.43 43.94
CA GLY A 665 -27.56 -18.08 44.98
C GLY A 665 -26.09 -18.42 44.66
N SER A 666 -25.64 -18.45 43.40
CA SER A 666 -24.28 -18.92 43.02
C SER A 666 -23.46 -17.86 42.29
N SER A 667 -23.52 -16.64 42.82
CA SER A 667 -22.99 -15.45 42.17
C SER A 667 -21.48 -15.49 41.87
N GLY A 668 -20.68 -16.34 42.55
CA GLY A 668 -19.22 -16.38 42.34
C GLY A 668 -18.79 -17.02 41.01
N ILE A 669 -19.25 -18.24 40.73
CA ILE A 669 -18.79 -19.02 39.56
C ILE A 669 -19.38 -18.44 38.27
N LEU A 670 -20.67 -18.07 38.25
CA LEU A 670 -21.29 -17.44 37.09
C LEU A 670 -20.66 -16.08 36.77
N LYS A 671 -20.24 -15.30 37.78
CA LYS A 671 -19.45 -14.06 37.57
C LYS A 671 -18.07 -14.36 36.97
N ASN A 672 -17.43 -15.46 37.37
CA ASN A 672 -16.16 -15.89 36.77
C ASN A 672 -16.34 -16.28 35.29
N ILE A 673 -17.45 -16.96 34.95
CA ILE A 673 -17.80 -17.28 33.55
C ILE A 673 -17.99 -15.99 32.74
N LEU A 674 -18.69 -14.98 33.26
CA LEU A 674 -18.83 -13.68 32.58
C LEU A 674 -17.48 -12.99 32.35
N GLN A 675 -16.57 -13.05 33.32
CA GLN A 675 -15.23 -12.51 33.18
C GLN A 675 -14.42 -13.27 32.11
N ASP A 676 -14.54 -14.59 32.08
CA ASP A 676 -13.90 -15.43 31.06
C ASP A 676 -14.46 -15.15 29.66
N LEU A 677 -15.77 -15.00 29.51
CA LEU A 677 -16.42 -14.60 28.26
C LEU A 677 -15.97 -13.20 27.81
N LYS A 678 -15.78 -12.25 28.74
CA LYS A 678 -15.23 -10.93 28.43
C LYS A 678 -13.80 -11.04 27.90
N CYS A 679 -12.94 -11.82 28.56
CA CYS A 679 -11.58 -12.10 28.08
C CYS A 679 -11.61 -12.74 26.68
N PHE A 680 -12.50 -13.70 26.46
CA PHE A 680 -12.65 -14.36 25.16
C PHE A 680 -13.11 -13.40 24.06
N CYS A 681 -14.10 -12.54 24.33
CA CYS A 681 -14.52 -11.46 23.41
C CYS A 681 -13.34 -10.54 23.05
N THR A 682 -12.56 -10.08 24.04
CA THR A 682 -11.41 -9.19 23.76
C THR A 682 -10.33 -9.90 22.95
N TRP A 683 -10.16 -11.21 23.10
CA TRP A 683 -9.23 -11.99 22.30
C TRP A 683 -9.75 -12.21 20.87
N ILE A 684 -11.05 -12.42 20.67
CA ILE A 684 -11.67 -12.56 19.35
C ILE A 684 -11.50 -11.27 18.53
N LEU A 685 -11.73 -10.10 19.14
CA LEU A 685 -11.69 -8.79 18.47
C LEU A 685 -10.28 -8.23 18.17
N LYS A 686 -9.22 -9.02 18.38
CA LYS A 686 -7.87 -8.63 17.94
C LYS A 686 -7.76 -8.71 16.42
N LYS A 687 -7.25 -7.65 15.78
CA LYS A 687 -6.98 -7.65 14.33
C LYS A 687 -5.91 -8.68 14.00
N ARG A 688 -6.22 -9.60 13.07
CA ARG A 688 -5.32 -10.67 12.63
C ARG A 688 -5.35 -10.77 11.11
N SER A 689 -4.18 -11.02 10.51
CA SER A 689 -4.05 -11.31 9.07
C SER A 689 -4.44 -12.75 8.75
N VAL A 690 -4.24 -13.68 9.68
CA VAL A 690 -4.60 -15.10 9.56
C VAL A 690 -5.13 -15.63 10.88
N PHE A 691 -6.17 -16.46 10.83
CA PHE A 691 -6.66 -17.22 11.97
C PHE A 691 -6.02 -18.61 11.97
N SER A 692 -4.95 -18.79 12.76
CA SER A 692 -4.13 -20.02 12.72
C SER A 692 -4.86 -21.24 13.28
N GLU A 693 -4.39 -22.44 12.93
CA GLU A 693 -4.91 -23.70 13.49
C GLU A 693 -4.79 -23.74 15.03
N GLN A 694 -3.72 -23.18 15.59
CA GLN A 694 -3.58 -23.00 17.04
C GLN A 694 -4.72 -22.15 17.62
N ASN A 695 -5.09 -21.06 16.94
CA ASN A 695 -6.18 -20.19 17.40
C ASN A 695 -7.53 -20.91 17.33
N ARG A 696 -7.74 -21.75 16.31
CA ARG A 696 -8.94 -22.59 16.21
C ARG A 696 -9.03 -23.58 17.36
N LEU A 697 -7.95 -24.31 17.64
CA LEU A 697 -7.91 -25.30 18.73
C LEU A 697 -8.10 -24.65 20.10
N ASP A 698 -7.46 -23.51 20.36
CA ASP A 698 -7.63 -22.78 21.62
C ASP A 698 -9.06 -22.24 21.78
N ALA A 699 -9.66 -21.71 20.70
CA ALA A 699 -11.03 -21.21 20.71
C ALA A 699 -12.06 -22.33 20.88
N GLU A 700 -11.87 -23.48 20.22
CA GLU A 700 -12.74 -24.66 20.36
C GLU A 700 -12.71 -25.22 21.79
N LEU A 701 -11.52 -25.38 22.36
CA LEU A 701 -11.36 -25.89 23.72
C LEU A 701 -11.98 -24.95 24.76
N GLU A 702 -11.77 -23.63 24.61
CA GLU A 702 -12.32 -22.65 25.55
C GLU A 702 -13.84 -22.51 25.41
N ARG A 703 -14.38 -22.59 24.19
CA ARG A 703 -15.82 -22.70 23.93
C ARG A 703 -16.41 -23.91 24.63
N ASP A 704 -15.81 -25.09 24.44
CA ASP A 704 -16.33 -26.34 24.98
C ASP A 704 -16.27 -26.33 26.52
N ARG A 705 -15.17 -25.84 27.09
CA ARG A 705 -15.02 -25.64 28.54
C ARG A 705 -16.13 -24.74 29.10
N LEU A 706 -16.34 -23.57 28.51
CA LEU A 706 -17.33 -22.60 28.99
C LEU A 706 -18.77 -23.11 28.82
N THR A 707 -19.04 -23.86 27.74
CA THR A 707 -20.36 -24.44 27.47
C THR A 707 -20.70 -25.51 28.48
N VAL A 708 -19.78 -26.47 28.68
CA VAL A 708 -19.94 -27.54 29.67
C VAL A 708 -20.03 -26.97 31.08
N LEU A 709 -19.20 -25.97 31.41
CA LEU A 709 -19.23 -25.33 32.72
C LEU A 709 -20.56 -24.60 32.99
N LEU A 710 -21.10 -23.88 32.00
CA LEU A 710 -22.40 -23.21 32.13
C LEU A 710 -23.54 -24.23 32.32
N ASP A 711 -23.53 -25.32 31.54
CA ASP A 711 -24.54 -26.37 31.66
C ASP A 711 -24.46 -27.10 33.02
N LEU A 712 -23.25 -27.43 33.48
CA LEU A 712 -23.06 -28.02 34.81
C LEU A 712 -23.49 -27.06 35.92
N CYS A 713 -23.29 -25.74 35.77
CA CYS A 713 -23.80 -24.76 36.72
C CYS A 713 -25.32 -24.74 36.73
N LYS A 714 -25.99 -24.75 35.56
CA LYS A 714 -27.46 -24.82 35.48
C LYS A 714 -27.99 -26.07 36.16
N ILE A 715 -27.37 -27.23 35.91
CA ILE A 715 -27.75 -28.50 36.55
C ILE A 715 -27.55 -28.40 38.07
N ASN A 716 -26.39 -27.94 38.53
CA ASN A 716 -26.09 -27.81 39.96
C ASN A 716 -27.11 -26.94 40.70
N GLU A 717 -27.46 -25.80 40.14
CA GLU A 717 -28.41 -24.87 40.75
C GLU A 717 -29.84 -25.39 40.70
N THR A 718 -30.21 -26.10 39.62
CA THR A 718 -31.52 -26.77 39.53
C THR A 718 -31.66 -27.87 40.59
N VAL A 719 -30.61 -28.67 40.80
CA VAL A 719 -30.58 -29.71 41.84
C VAL A 719 -30.76 -29.09 43.23
N LYS A 720 -30.05 -27.99 43.52
CA LYS A 720 -30.15 -27.28 44.80
C LYS A 720 -31.53 -26.66 45.03
N GLN A 721 -32.07 -25.92 44.04
CA GLN A 721 -33.37 -25.26 44.17
C GLN A 721 -34.53 -26.24 44.33
N ARG A 722 -34.48 -27.37 43.61
CA ARG A 722 -35.56 -28.38 43.64
C ARG A 722 -35.37 -29.46 44.70
N GLY A 723 -34.30 -29.39 45.50
CA GLY A 723 -34.01 -30.41 46.53
C GLY A 723 -33.79 -31.81 45.96
N LEU A 724 -33.32 -31.94 44.72
CA LEU A 724 -33.19 -33.23 44.01
C LEU A 724 -31.95 -34.05 44.44
N HIS A 725 -31.29 -33.66 45.54
CA HIS A 725 -30.10 -34.31 46.06
C HIS A 725 -30.34 -35.79 46.40
N GLU A 726 -31.57 -36.18 46.74
CA GLU A 726 -31.94 -37.56 47.07
C GLU A 726 -32.14 -38.46 45.84
N LYS A 727 -32.43 -37.88 44.66
CA LYS A 727 -32.61 -38.63 43.41
C LYS A 727 -31.29 -38.90 42.67
N LEU A 728 -30.22 -38.23 43.08
CA LEU A 728 -28.88 -38.41 42.54
C LEU A 728 -28.06 -39.27 43.50
N GLU A 729 -27.37 -40.27 42.98
CA GLU A 729 -26.38 -40.98 43.77
C GLU A 729 -25.31 -40.01 44.30
N VAL A 730 -24.85 -40.22 45.54
CA VAL A 730 -23.84 -39.39 46.23
C VAL A 730 -22.58 -39.20 45.37
N ARG A 731 -22.21 -40.21 44.58
CA ARG A 731 -21.10 -40.15 43.61
C ARG A 731 -21.29 -39.06 42.56
N HIS A 732 -22.49 -38.89 42.01
CA HIS A 732 -22.78 -37.92 40.95
C HIS A 732 -22.78 -36.49 41.47
N VAL A 733 -23.29 -36.26 42.68
CA VAL A 733 -23.25 -34.92 43.33
C VAL A 733 -21.80 -34.52 43.65
N THR A 734 -21.00 -35.46 44.15
CA THR A 734 -19.59 -35.23 44.46
C THR A 734 -18.78 -34.96 43.18
N MET A 735 -18.98 -35.77 42.14
CA MET A 735 -18.34 -35.59 40.84
C MET A 735 -18.73 -34.27 40.19
N LEU A 736 -20.01 -33.86 40.26
CA LEU A 736 -20.49 -32.59 39.74
C LEU A 736 -19.79 -31.40 40.42
N GLY A 737 -19.72 -31.40 41.75
CA GLY A 737 -19.00 -30.37 42.51
C GLY A 737 -17.52 -30.29 42.16
N GLN A 738 -16.84 -31.44 42.11
CA GLN A 738 -15.41 -31.52 41.75
C GLN A 738 -15.14 -31.06 40.32
N THR A 739 -15.99 -31.47 39.37
CA THR A 739 -15.85 -31.11 37.94
C THR A 739 -16.08 -29.62 37.73
N VAL A 740 -17.07 -29.02 38.40
CA VAL A 740 -17.31 -27.57 38.36
C VAL A 740 -16.10 -26.82 38.89
N ILE A 741 -15.51 -27.24 40.02
CA ILE A 741 -14.31 -26.63 40.58
C ILE A 741 -13.13 -26.77 39.61
N GLN A 742 -12.91 -27.97 39.06
CA GLN A 742 -11.81 -28.26 38.14
C GLN A 742 -11.90 -27.43 36.86
N LEU A 743 -13.08 -27.31 36.24
CA LEU A 743 -13.28 -26.52 35.03
C LEU A 743 -13.33 -25.01 35.30
N SER A 744 -13.73 -24.60 36.50
CA SER A 744 -13.68 -23.20 36.94
C SER A 744 -12.26 -22.72 37.29
N ALA A 745 -11.30 -23.65 37.40
CA ALA A 745 -9.91 -23.30 37.64
C ALA A 745 -9.41 -22.40 36.49
N HIS A 746 -8.81 -21.27 36.84
CA HIS A 746 -8.30 -20.26 35.91
C HIS A 746 -7.01 -20.70 35.19
N LYS A 747 -6.99 -21.92 34.64
CA LYS A 747 -5.89 -22.54 33.89
C LYS A 747 -6.43 -23.20 32.61
N ARG A 748 -5.54 -23.55 31.68
CA ARG A 748 -5.92 -24.35 30.50
C ARG A 748 -6.56 -25.67 30.96
N ALA A 749 -7.76 -25.95 30.48
CA ALA A 749 -8.42 -27.22 30.73
C ALA A 749 -7.73 -28.33 29.92
N ASP A 750 -7.61 -29.51 30.54
CA ASP A 750 -7.19 -30.70 29.82
C ASP A 750 -8.32 -31.13 28.86
N PRO A 751 -8.06 -31.30 27.54
CA PRO A 751 -9.05 -31.80 26.60
C PRO A 751 -9.76 -33.09 27.05
N ALA A 752 -9.06 -34.01 27.74
CA ALA A 752 -9.66 -35.23 28.27
C ALA A 752 -10.68 -34.92 29.38
N ALA A 753 -10.33 -34.02 30.31
CA ALA A 753 -11.23 -33.60 31.39
C ALA A 753 -12.48 -32.88 30.88
N VAL A 754 -12.37 -32.06 29.81
CA VAL A 754 -13.55 -31.42 29.19
C VAL A 754 -14.47 -32.47 28.56
N LYS A 755 -13.91 -33.51 27.93
CA LYS A 755 -14.66 -34.62 27.35
C LYS A 755 -15.38 -35.44 28.43
N GLU A 756 -14.71 -35.75 29.53
CA GLU A 756 -15.31 -36.43 30.69
C GLU A 756 -16.42 -35.60 31.34
N ALA A 757 -16.20 -34.29 31.51
CA ALA A 757 -17.20 -33.39 32.02
C ALA A 757 -18.44 -33.30 31.11
N LYS A 758 -18.24 -33.36 29.79
CA LYS A 758 -19.33 -33.40 28.81
C LYS A 758 -20.14 -34.69 28.94
N THR A 759 -19.49 -35.85 29.04
CA THR A 759 -20.22 -37.13 29.23
C THR A 759 -20.95 -37.19 30.56
N LEU A 760 -20.40 -36.59 31.62
CA LEU A 760 -21.10 -36.42 32.89
C LEU A 760 -22.32 -35.50 32.75
N CYS A 761 -22.18 -34.39 32.03
CA CYS A 761 -23.27 -33.45 31.77
C CYS A 761 -24.42 -34.14 31.00
N ASP A 762 -24.10 -34.92 29.97
CA ASP A 762 -25.09 -35.63 29.16
C ASP A 762 -25.85 -36.68 30.00
N LYS A 763 -25.14 -37.46 30.82
CA LYS A 763 -25.76 -38.42 31.76
C LYS A 763 -26.67 -37.74 32.79
N LEU A 764 -26.26 -36.57 33.30
CA LEU A 764 -27.06 -35.83 34.27
C LEU A 764 -28.32 -35.23 33.64
N LYS A 765 -28.26 -34.83 32.36
CA LYS A 765 -29.42 -34.37 31.60
C LYS A 765 -30.44 -35.50 31.37
N GLU A 766 -29.98 -36.75 31.18
CA GLU A 766 -30.88 -37.92 31.10
C GLU A 766 -31.60 -38.21 32.43
N ILE A 767 -30.90 -38.07 33.56
CA ILE A 767 -31.46 -38.31 34.90
C ILE A 767 -32.39 -37.18 35.36
N ILE A 768 -32.11 -35.95 34.93
CA ILE A 768 -32.83 -34.73 35.31
C ILE A 768 -33.35 -34.03 34.05
N PRO A 769 -34.42 -34.56 33.44
CA PRO A 769 -34.97 -33.99 32.20
C PRO A 769 -35.48 -32.55 32.38
N ASP A 770 -36.00 -32.18 33.56
CA ASP A 770 -36.61 -30.87 33.82
C ASP A 770 -35.63 -29.71 34.13
N THR A 771 -34.47 -29.68 33.49
CA THR A 771 -33.70 -28.43 33.42
C THR A 771 -34.30 -27.60 32.28
N HIS A 772 -35.22 -26.67 32.56
CA HIS A 772 -35.91 -25.83 31.55
C HIS A 772 -34.92 -25.08 30.63
N ILE A 773 -34.43 -25.76 29.60
CA ILE A 773 -33.66 -25.24 28.47
C ILE A 773 -34.56 -25.47 27.26
N ALA A 774 -35.62 -24.66 27.18
CA ALA A 774 -36.71 -24.72 26.19
C ALA A 774 -37.54 -26.02 26.25
N LEU A 775 -38.88 -25.88 26.19
CA LEU A 775 -39.77 -27.03 25.97
C LEU A 775 -39.40 -27.67 24.64
N THR A 776 -39.14 -28.98 24.66
CA THR A 776 -38.98 -29.76 23.43
C THR A 776 -40.29 -29.75 22.63
N ALA A 777 -40.21 -29.98 21.32
CA ALA A 777 -41.41 -30.03 20.47
C ALA A 777 -42.43 -31.09 20.94
N ALA A 778 -41.95 -32.19 21.54
CA ALA A 778 -42.79 -33.24 22.11
C ALA A 778 -43.55 -32.75 23.36
N GLU A 779 -42.88 -32.06 24.29
CA GLU A 779 -43.50 -31.51 25.50
C GLU A 779 -44.52 -30.41 25.17
N LYS A 780 -44.24 -29.57 24.17
CA LYS A 780 -45.21 -28.57 23.68
C LYS A 780 -46.49 -29.25 23.16
N LEU A 781 -46.35 -30.33 22.41
CA LEU A 781 -47.46 -31.12 21.89
C LEU A 781 -48.29 -31.77 23.00
N GLU A 782 -47.66 -32.23 24.07
CA GLU A 782 -48.37 -32.77 25.25
C GLU A 782 -49.13 -31.68 26.01
N ILE A 783 -48.53 -30.50 26.19
CA ILE A 783 -49.19 -29.34 26.81
C ILE A 783 -50.39 -28.89 25.97
N VAL A 784 -50.25 -28.80 24.65
CA VAL A 784 -51.35 -28.46 23.74
C VAL A 784 -52.48 -29.50 23.83
N ARG A 785 -52.16 -30.79 23.93
CA ARG A 785 -53.15 -31.87 24.14
C ARG A 785 -53.83 -31.80 25.50
N ALA A 786 -53.12 -31.41 26.55
CA ALA A 786 -53.65 -31.35 27.92
C ALA A 786 -54.53 -30.12 28.19
N VAL A 787 -54.17 -28.97 27.60
CA VAL A 787 -54.86 -27.68 27.84
C VAL A 787 -56.14 -27.53 26.98
N ASN A 788 -56.33 -28.37 25.96
CA ASN A 788 -57.53 -28.47 25.13
C ASN A 788 -58.07 -27.11 24.61
N VAL A 789 -57.16 -26.31 24.05
CA VAL A 789 -57.47 -25.01 23.42
C VAL A 789 -57.26 -25.09 21.92
N SER A 790 -58.01 -24.29 21.16
CA SER A 790 -57.91 -24.25 19.69
C SER A 790 -56.53 -23.77 19.22
N ARG A 791 -56.09 -24.28 18.06
CA ARG A 791 -54.84 -23.85 17.42
C ARG A 791 -54.88 -22.35 17.12
N GLY A 792 -53.87 -21.61 17.55
CA GLY A 792 -53.75 -20.15 17.49
C GLY A 792 -54.14 -19.42 18.78
N ALA A 793 -54.51 -20.13 19.86
CA ALA A 793 -54.98 -19.57 21.13
C ALA A 793 -53.88 -19.20 22.16
N TRP A 794 -52.61 -19.30 21.78
CA TRP A 794 -51.48 -19.15 22.72
C TRP A 794 -50.90 -17.73 22.69
N TYR A 795 -50.58 -17.20 23.87
CA TYR A 795 -50.09 -15.84 24.08
C TYR A 795 -48.95 -15.81 25.10
N LYS A 796 -48.18 -14.72 25.10
CA LYS A 796 -47.06 -14.42 25.99
C LYS A 796 -47.33 -13.12 26.74
N CYS A 797 -47.03 -13.10 28.04
CA CYS A 797 -47.03 -11.86 28.82
C CYS A 797 -45.81 -10.98 28.49
N ARG A 798 -45.75 -9.75 29.01
CA ARG A 798 -44.60 -8.83 28.83
C ARG A 798 -43.22 -9.42 29.19
N ASN A 799 -43.21 -10.43 30.06
CA ASN A 799 -42.00 -11.12 30.53
C ASN A 799 -41.75 -12.46 29.81
N GLY A 800 -42.58 -12.84 28.84
CA GLY A 800 -42.39 -14.03 28.00
C GLY A 800 -43.01 -15.34 28.50
N HIS A 801 -43.74 -15.34 29.62
CA HIS A 801 -44.46 -16.53 30.11
C HIS A 801 -45.70 -16.81 29.26
N ILE A 802 -45.94 -18.09 28.98
CA ILE A 802 -46.95 -18.55 28.05
C ILE A 802 -48.27 -18.78 28.78
N TYR A 803 -49.38 -18.35 28.18
CA TYR A 803 -50.74 -18.64 28.62
C TYR A 803 -51.64 -18.86 27.40
N ALA A 804 -52.75 -19.55 27.60
CA ALA A 804 -53.76 -19.76 26.56
C ALA A 804 -55.03 -18.97 26.88
N ILE A 805 -55.70 -18.49 25.85
CA ILE A 805 -57.05 -17.91 25.95
C ILE A 805 -58.05 -18.99 25.50
N GLY A 806 -59.10 -19.22 26.29
CA GLY A 806 -60.08 -20.28 26.08
C GLY A 806 -61.06 -20.03 24.91
N GLU A 807 -62.35 -20.26 25.16
CA GLU A 807 -63.41 -20.55 24.18
C GLU A 807 -63.51 -19.67 22.92
N CYS A 808 -63.14 -18.39 22.98
CA CYS A 808 -63.21 -17.48 21.82
C CYS A 808 -61.85 -17.18 21.17
N GLY A 809 -60.75 -17.65 21.74
CA GLY A 809 -59.38 -17.36 21.25
C GLY A 809 -58.95 -15.89 21.34
N GLN A 810 -59.81 -14.99 21.83
CA GLN A 810 -59.61 -13.55 21.94
C GLN A 810 -59.78 -13.06 23.39
N ALA A 811 -59.08 -11.98 23.76
CA ALA A 811 -59.05 -11.49 25.12
C ALA A 811 -60.38 -10.81 25.53
N MET A 812 -61.06 -11.41 26.52
CA MET A 812 -62.32 -10.89 27.07
C MET A 812 -62.23 -10.52 28.56
N GLU A 813 -61.18 -11.00 29.24
CA GLU A 813 -60.93 -10.75 30.65
C GLU A 813 -59.45 -10.37 30.87
N GLU A 814 -59.21 -9.41 31.77
CA GLU A 814 -57.87 -9.14 32.31
C GLU A 814 -57.60 -10.05 33.51
N SER A 815 -56.47 -10.75 33.49
CA SER A 815 -56.00 -11.58 34.59
C SER A 815 -54.53 -11.29 34.91
N VAL A 816 -53.94 -12.07 35.82
CA VAL A 816 -52.58 -11.87 36.32
C VAL A 816 -51.76 -13.13 36.08
N CYS A 817 -50.57 -12.98 35.48
CA CYS A 817 -49.65 -14.08 35.21
C CYS A 817 -49.27 -14.80 36.52
N PRO A 818 -49.47 -16.13 36.62
CA PRO A 818 -49.14 -16.89 37.82
C PRO A 818 -47.66 -16.78 38.23
N GLU A 819 -46.77 -16.74 37.23
CA GLU A 819 -45.32 -16.75 37.41
C GLU A 819 -44.74 -15.38 37.75
N CYS A 820 -45.12 -14.32 37.02
CA CYS A 820 -44.47 -13.01 37.16
C CYS A 820 -45.37 -11.87 37.61
N LYS A 821 -46.65 -12.16 37.88
CA LYS A 821 -47.66 -11.19 38.32
C LYS A 821 -47.91 -10.00 37.36
N ALA A 822 -47.44 -10.07 36.12
CA ALA A 822 -47.79 -9.11 35.08
C ALA A 822 -49.25 -9.28 34.65
N LYS A 823 -49.89 -8.20 34.20
CA LYS A 823 -51.23 -8.27 33.62
C LYS A 823 -51.21 -9.12 32.34
N ILE A 824 -52.20 -9.98 32.16
CA ILE A 824 -52.39 -10.85 30.99
C ILE A 824 -53.85 -10.77 30.52
N GLY A 825 -54.12 -11.10 29.26
CA GLY A 825 -55.46 -10.96 28.68
C GLY A 825 -55.74 -9.56 28.12
N GLY A 826 -56.95 -9.04 28.37
CA GLY A 826 -57.48 -7.82 27.78
C GLY A 826 -59.02 -7.80 27.78
N ALA A 827 -59.64 -6.85 27.09
CA ALA A 827 -61.10 -6.68 27.07
C ALA A 827 -61.62 -6.39 25.65
N ASN A 828 -62.90 -6.67 25.40
CA ASN A 828 -63.57 -6.41 24.11
C ASN A 828 -62.83 -7.01 22.90
N HIS A 829 -62.38 -8.27 23.02
CA HIS A 829 -61.57 -8.96 22.01
C HIS A 829 -60.22 -8.29 21.68
N GLN A 830 -59.78 -7.31 22.46
CA GLN A 830 -58.49 -6.65 22.30
C GLN A 830 -57.52 -7.13 23.38
N LEU A 831 -56.40 -7.69 22.91
CA LEU A 831 -55.28 -8.05 23.77
C LEU A 831 -54.61 -6.78 24.30
N LEU A 832 -54.17 -6.81 25.57
CA LEU A 832 -53.34 -5.73 26.11
C LEU A 832 -52.08 -5.52 25.26
N THR A 833 -51.66 -4.26 25.10
CA THR A 833 -50.54 -3.86 24.25
C THR A 833 -49.19 -4.44 24.68
N ASP A 834 -49.07 -4.87 25.93
CA ASP A 834 -47.87 -5.47 26.51
C ASP A 834 -47.86 -7.00 26.46
N ASN A 835 -48.89 -7.62 25.87
CA ASN A 835 -48.95 -9.05 25.58
C ASN A 835 -48.69 -9.32 24.09
N ALA A 836 -48.14 -10.50 23.79
CA ALA A 836 -47.81 -10.90 22.42
C ALA A 836 -48.42 -12.28 22.09
N TRP A 837 -48.67 -12.54 20.81
CA TRP A 837 -49.10 -13.87 20.35
C TRP A 837 -47.93 -14.86 20.31
N ALA A 838 -48.19 -16.14 20.59
CA ALA A 838 -47.18 -17.17 20.82
C ALA A 838 -47.31 -18.37 19.84
N PRO A 839 -46.96 -18.18 18.55
CA PRO A 839 -47.06 -19.24 17.53
C PRO A 839 -46.16 -20.44 17.81
N ASP A 840 -45.11 -20.26 18.62
CA ASP A 840 -44.11 -21.29 18.92
C ASP A 840 -44.67 -22.48 19.73
N MET A 841 -45.91 -22.44 20.20
CA MET A 841 -46.54 -23.49 21.01
C MET A 841 -47.25 -24.56 20.20
N ASP A 842 -47.91 -24.17 19.12
CA ASP A 842 -48.78 -25.03 18.30
C ASP A 842 -48.54 -24.87 16.79
N GLU A 843 -47.48 -24.14 16.42
CA GLU A 843 -47.07 -23.87 15.05
C GLU A 843 -48.21 -23.27 14.21
N ALA A 844 -49.09 -22.48 14.82
CA ALA A 844 -50.13 -21.78 14.10
C ALA A 844 -49.52 -20.70 13.19
N GLU A 845 -49.91 -20.66 11.91
CA GLU A 845 -49.46 -19.63 10.97
C GLU A 845 -50.12 -18.26 11.26
N ARG A 846 -51.28 -18.26 11.93
CA ARG A 846 -52.07 -17.07 12.25
C ARG A 846 -52.83 -17.23 13.57
N PRO A 847 -53.16 -16.15 14.28
CA PRO A 847 -54.05 -16.19 15.44
C PRO A 847 -55.50 -16.51 15.03
N ILE A 848 -56.30 -17.06 15.95
CA ILE A 848 -57.66 -17.60 15.67
C ILE A 848 -58.60 -16.62 14.96
N TRP A 849 -58.46 -15.32 15.20
CA TRP A 849 -59.38 -14.30 14.69
C TRP A 849 -59.11 -13.86 13.25
N ASP A 850 -58.02 -14.30 12.63
CA ASP A 850 -57.74 -14.04 11.21
C ASP A 850 -58.59 -14.92 10.27
N ASN A 851 -59.26 -15.97 10.77
CA ASN A 851 -60.09 -16.86 9.95
C ASN A 851 -61.34 -16.17 9.38
N ILE A 852 -61.91 -15.16 10.04
CA ILE A 852 -63.17 -14.53 9.60
C ILE A 852 -62.98 -13.72 8.32
N ASN A 853 -61.83 -13.08 8.13
CA ASN A 853 -61.55 -12.30 6.92
C ASN A 853 -61.12 -13.19 5.76
N ALA A 854 -60.39 -14.27 6.02
CA ALA A 854 -59.96 -15.22 5.02
C ALA A 854 -61.14 -16.03 4.45
N ASP A 855 -62.08 -16.48 5.29
CA ASP A 855 -63.28 -17.18 4.84
C ASP A 855 -64.21 -16.26 4.04
N ARG A 856 -64.27 -14.96 4.39
CA ARG A 856 -65.01 -13.95 3.63
C ARG A 856 -64.38 -13.65 2.29
N GLU A 857 -63.05 -13.60 2.21
CA GLU A 857 -62.31 -13.40 0.96
C GLU A 857 -62.40 -14.64 0.04
N LEU A 858 -62.37 -15.85 0.62
CA LEU A 858 -62.58 -17.10 -0.11
C LEU A 858 -64.02 -17.21 -0.62
N ALA A 859 -65.02 -16.84 0.18
CA ALA A 859 -66.42 -16.79 -0.24
C ALA A 859 -66.63 -15.78 -1.37
N LEU A 860 -66.02 -14.59 -1.30
CA LEU A 860 -66.07 -13.59 -2.37
C LEU A 860 -65.41 -14.10 -3.67
N ARG A 861 -64.27 -14.79 -3.58
CA ARG A 861 -63.61 -15.39 -4.76
C ARG A 861 -64.40 -16.53 -5.37
N LEU A 862 -65.01 -17.39 -4.55
CA LEU A 862 -65.90 -18.46 -5.02
C LEU A 862 -67.18 -17.89 -5.64
N GLN A 863 -67.71 -16.79 -5.10
CA GLN A 863 -68.83 -16.08 -5.69
C GLN A 863 -68.46 -15.45 -7.05
N GLU A 864 -67.29 -14.82 -7.16
CA GLU A 864 -66.78 -14.28 -8.43
C GLU A 864 -66.47 -15.38 -9.47
N GLU A 865 -66.06 -16.58 -9.05
CA GLU A 865 -65.89 -17.73 -9.94
C GLU A 865 -67.23 -18.32 -10.40
N LEU A 866 -68.22 -18.40 -9.52
CA LEU A 866 -69.59 -18.83 -9.87
C LEU A 866 -70.26 -17.84 -10.82
N ASP A 867 -70.14 -16.54 -10.56
CA ASP A 867 -70.68 -15.48 -11.43
C ASP A 867 -69.99 -15.46 -12.82
N ARG A 868 -68.72 -15.91 -12.92
CA ARG A 868 -68.03 -16.10 -14.20
C ARG A 868 -68.49 -17.35 -14.95
N ILE A 869 -68.90 -18.39 -14.25
CA ILE A 869 -69.40 -19.63 -14.85
C ILE A 869 -70.83 -19.41 -15.37
N ASP A 870 -71.68 -18.67 -14.65
CA ASP A 870 -73.05 -18.33 -15.07
C ASP A 870 -73.10 -17.29 -16.23
N LEU A 871 -71.98 -16.67 -16.59
CA LEU A 871 -71.85 -15.81 -17.78
C LEU A 871 -71.35 -16.56 -19.03
N MET A 872 -71.04 -17.86 -18.92
CA MET A 872 -70.59 -18.71 -20.03
C MET A 872 -71.61 -19.79 -20.47
N ASP A 873 -72.81 -19.82 -19.88
CA ASP A 873 -73.96 -20.63 -20.34
C ASP A 873 -75.04 -19.78 -21.03
#